data_AF-H0YYF7-F1
#
_entry.id   AF-H0YYF7-F1
#
_cell.length_a   1.000
_cell.length_b   1.000
_cell.length_c   1.000
_cell.angle_alpha   90.00
_cell.angle_beta   90.00
_cell.angle_gamma   90.00
#
_symmetry.space_group_name_H-M   'P 1'
#
loop_
_entity.id
_entity.type
_entity.pdbx_description
1 polymer ?
#
loop_
_entity_poly.entity_id
_entity_poly.type
_entity_poly.pdbx_seq_one_letter_code
_entity_poly.pdbx_strand_id
1 'polypeptide(L)'
;MQDATPERAEENRAATSAEGGGAFSLQRVFEEVQSSSQLSAAPAEPPAVTVVAVERYLARTPPAAPRQYWYDVTLADGARWHRCHLAPRLNGLVQRARLRAGTRLRLTRCSFRYDERRLNRGFLCLEGLERAGGTATTGTDTTGTTAGTPPDGHRPLQPLRGDNRHYLPLWNNEDPYGDVWVPDRPPVRVDVDVSKLTNLGHLERTWRSRVHFHPLLVRILHKSRLRYYGKPEKKMDMPYQAYFEVADGSGMMSMVLWNSLCPEWYHSMKVGTVLLLAKYAIKSSYPFKTHPTPGDSQMKRFATIEICLNVRDPPTEISIIPEEMVKPEWGLPEVKYRFITRSELDDLPHNHSCDVIGLVTFVGRAERARKREHSEDFWLYRWAHAIDGTSDQPFILELFATSQPDVFERIHPMTYLVCTQMRVMTENHSRTVYLTTSNESQIFITGWHKGQPYTKDAKVKNFIQWTKSQNEADQIKKTVIGGYYPFPRPPDSFLKYCKNNEVESVLKPIGEIGKEVEELHYREHKRIAVQGIISAIRYISCSNAAEAPGGELVQKDTSQSLGSSSMSQEDCVDKGKNEEVKSSLEPPCTPGEHQHQALLSKGSSVKRKTTHRFRRDAEQGGTPVSPVSSYPYFTRTVRRKLGLDEYQHGHSVQDKNGQAVSDSLQYCTDQEGVSNTAETEDTGRTCDSWQSDLWAQVKDKLMNYFHHSKIFPESIPCKFDYVHKDLLMQQYNLHAAVHQPVEARTDKNINDFKSANGLGYYEVTVLGINHDVAIDVAFLPLFCPDHPHLFQLEDIQNDTLLSCMSCISACQQNAASTGRLCETFPLSDEIVQAAKELDGKHVICILDMCHLGDDKVEVFLSKIYKTVEPVFSTVMFTLFKKL
;
A
#
# COMPACT_ATOMS: atom_id res chain seq x y z
N MET A 1 -8.14 -61.07 -24.66
CA MET A 1 -7.55 -60.70 -25.97
C MET A 1 -7.97 -59.26 -26.22
N GLN A 2 -7.06 -58.30 -26.01
CA GLN A 2 -6.21 -57.67 -27.06
C GLN A 2 -7.05 -57.09 -28.21
N ASP A 3 -6.79 -55.93 -28.80
CA ASP A 3 -6.01 -54.73 -28.51
C ASP A 3 -6.40 -53.74 -29.65
N ALA A 4 -5.93 -52.50 -29.57
CA ALA A 4 -5.66 -51.55 -30.68
C ALA A 4 -6.49 -50.26 -30.81
N THR A 5 -5.77 -49.19 -30.51
CA THR A 5 -5.82 -47.77 -30.89
C THR A 5 -5.92 -47.48 -32.39
N PRO A 6 -6.17 -46.21 -32.77
CA PRO A 6 -5.33 -45.60 -33.78
C PRO A 6 -4.68 -44.27 -33.33
N GLU A 7 -3.36 -44.21 -33.53
CA GLU A 7 -2.48 -43.03 -33.65
C GLU A 7 -2.85 -42.19 -34.89
N ARG A 8 -2.87 -40.85 -34.83
CA ARG A 8 -1.73 -39.90 -34.94
C ARG A 8 -1.11 -39.85 -36.35
N ALA A 9 -1.56 -38.90 -37.18
CA ALA A 9 -0.77 -38.30 -38.25
C ALA A 9 -1.52 -37.09 -38.84
N GLU A 10 -1.00 -35.88 -38.65
CA GLU A 10 -0.87 -34.83 -39.67
C GLU A 10 -0.56 -33.48 -39.00
N GLU A 11 0.72 -33.19 -38.83
CA GLU A 11 1.24 -31.82 -38.85
C GLU A 11 2.75 -31.92 -39.10
N ASN A 12 3.12 -32.02 -40.38
CA ASN A 12 4.50 -31.84 -40.84
C ASN A 12 4.50 -31.57 -42.36
N ARG A 13 4.65 -30.30 -42.74
CA ARG A 13 5.22 -29.74 -43.98
C ARG A 13 4.96 -28.23 -43.94
N ALA A 14 5.90 -27.32 -44.16
CA ALA A 14 7.21 -27.42 -44.78
C ALA A 14 8.20 -26.43 -44.13
N ALA A 15 9.40 -26.90 -43.84
CA ALA A 15 10.57 -26.07 -43.64
C ALA A 15 11.38 -26.11 -44.95
N THR A 16 11.56 -24.95 -45.57
CA THR A 16 12.60 -24.73 -46.58
C THR A 16 13.34 -23.45 -46.23
N SER A 17 14.56 -23.65 -45.72
CA SER A 17 15.75 -22.80 -45.85
C SER A 17 15.54 -21.28 -45.85
N ALA A 18 15.71 -20.68 -44.67
CA ALA A 18 16.40 -19.41 -44.53
C ALA A 18 17.40 -19.56 -43.38
N GLU A 19 18.68 -19.66 -43.74
CA GLU A 19 19.80 -19.57 -42.81
C GLU A 19 19.76 -18.19 -42.15
N GLY A 20 19.47 -18.19 -40.85
CA GLY A 20 19.45 -17.02 -39.98
C GLY A 20 19.53 -17.51 -38.54
N GLY A 21 20.73 -17.91 -38.12
CA GLY A 21 21.00 -18.37 -36.75
C GLY A 21 20.79 -17.22 -35.76
N GLY A 22 19.74 -17.32 -34.92
CA GLY A 22 19.57 -16.35 -33.83
C GLY A 22 18.31 -16.42 -32.95
N ALA A 23 17.28 -17.23 -33.25
CA ALA A 23 15.94 -16.93 -32.71
C ALA A 23 15.29 -17.89 -31.68
N PHE A 24 15.92 -18.98 -31.20
CA PHE A 24 15.22 -19.95 -30.31
C PHE A 24 16.07 -20.46 -29.14
N SER A 25 16.47 -19.56 -28.26
CA SER A 25 17.38 -19.89 -27.15
C SER A 25 16.66 -20.53 -25.95
N LEU A 26 15.44 -20.11 -25.61
CA LEU A 26 14.68 -20.69 -24.49
C LEU A 26 14.22 -22.12 -24.78
N GLN A 27 13.75 -22.37 -26.00
CA GLN A 27 13.28 -23.70 -26.40
C GLN A 27 14.39 -24.75 -26.28
N ARG A 28 15.62 -24.40 -26.68
CA ARG A 28 16.80 -25.27 -26.53
C ARG A 28 17.11 -25.58 -25.08
N VAL A 29 17.09 -24.56 -24.21
CA VAL A 29 17.27 -24.76 -22.77
C VAL A 29 16.21 -25.71 -22.21
N PHE A 30 14.97 -25.64 -22.71
CA PHE A 30 13.90 -26.47 -22.19
C PHE A 30 14.04 -27.94 -22.61
N GLU A 31 14.42 -28.17 -23.86
CA GLU A 31 14.75 -29.50 -24.38
C GLU A 31 15.95 -30.10 -23.64
N GLU A 32 16.99 -29.29 -23.38
CA GLU A 32 18.16 -29.69 -22.60
C GLU A 32 17.76 -30.13 -21.19
N VAL A 33 16.96 -29.32 -20.47
CA VAL A 33 16.51 -29.65 -19.11
C VAL A 33 15.68 -30.93 -19.08
N GLN A 34 14.82 -31.16 -20.06
CA GLN A 34 14.01 -32.38 -20.14
C GLN A 34 14.83 -33.63 -20.49
N SER A 35 15.88 -33.47 -21.29
CA SER A 35 16.82 -34.56 -21.64
C SER A 35 17.83 -34.88 -20.53
N SER A 36 18.06 -33.94 -19.61
CA SER A 36 18.97 -34.08 -18.48
C SER A 36 18.43 -35.08 -17.45
N SER A 37 19.29 -36.01 -17.00
CA SER A 37 18.95 -36.97 -15.94
C SER A 37 18.64 -36.31 -14.60
N GLN A 38 19.16 -35.11 -14.35
CA GLN A 38 18.91 -34.33 -13.14
C GLN A 38 17.67 -33.43 -13.26
N LEU A 39 17.02 -33.36 -14.43
CA LEU A 39 15.92 -32.44 -14.73
C LEU A 39 16.25 -30.97 -14.40
N SER A 40 17.53 -30.60 -14.45
CA SER A 40 18.01 -29.25 -14.20
C SER A 40 19.13 -28.92 -15.18
N ALA A 41 19.21 -27.65 -15.55
CA ALA A 41 20.27 -27.13 -16.39
C ALA A 41 20.71 -25.75 -15.90
N ALA A 42 22.02 -25.50 -16.04
CA ALA A 42 22.62 -24.18 -15.97
C ALA A 42 23.21 -23.92 -17.37
N PRO A 43 22.49 -23.15 -18.22
CA PRO A 43 22.93 -22.94 -19.60
C PRO A 43 24.34 -22.33 -19.61
N ALA A 44 25.25 -22.91 -20.40
CA ALA A 44 26.62 -22.40 -20.53
C ALA A 44 26.64 -20.94 -21.03
N GLU A 45 25.69 -20.59 -21.91
CA GLU A 45 25.40 -19.22 -22.31
C GLU A 45 23.97 -18.85 -21.87
N PRO A 46 23.80 -18.11 -20.75
CA PRO A 46 22.49 -17.73 -20.23
C PRO A 46 21.70 -16.88 -21.24
N PRO A 47 20.55 -17.37 -21.74
CA PRO A 47 19.77 -16.65 -22.74
C PRO A 47 19.15 -15.39 -22.14
N ALA A 48 19.14 -14.31 -22.92
CA ALA A 48 18.51 -13.06 -22.53
C ALA A 48 17.01 -13.11 -22.89
N VAL A 49 16.17 -12.98 -21.87
CA VAL A 49 14.71 -13.13 -21.96
C VAL A 49 14.01 -11.87 -21.47
N THR A 50 12.85 -11.57 -22.04
CA THR A 50 12.01 -10.46 -21.58
C THR A 50 10.86 -11.01 -20.74
N VAL A 51 10.63 -10.42 -19.56
CA VAL A 51 9.48 -10.76 -18.72
C VAL A 51 8.22 -10.14 -19.33
N VAL A 52 7.30 -10.98 -19.79
CA VAL A 52 5.99 -10.55 -20.33
C VAL A 52 4.97 -10.40 -19.22
N ALA A 53 4.93 -11.32 -18.26
CA ALA A 53 3.96 -11.27 -17.18
C ALA A 53 4.51 -11.84 -15.88
N VAL A 54 3.97 -11.36 -14.75
CA VAL A 54 4.22 -11.87 -13.39
C VAL A 54 2.86 -12.05 -12.71
N GLU A 55 2.45 -13.30 -12.55
CA GLU A 55 1.14 -13.68 -12.05
C GLU A 55 1.25 -14.21 -10.62
N ARG A 56 0.50 -13.63 -9.68
CA ARG A 56 0.58 -13.97 -8.26
C ARG A 56 -0.57 -14.88 -7.83
N TYR A 57 -0.32 -15.86 -6.97
CA TYR A 57 -1.37 -16.71 -6.40
C TYR A 57 -1.00 -17.20 -5.00
N LEU A 58 -2.01 -17.58 -4.20
CA LEU A 58 -1.81 -18.05 -2.84
C LEU A 58 -1.37 -19.53 -2.81
N ALA A 59 -0.21 -19.84 -2.26
CA ALA A 59 0.21 -21.24 -2.15
C ALA A 59 -0.57 -22.00 -1.07
N ARG A 60 -0.73 -23.32 -1.27
CA ARG A 60 -1.26 -24.20 -0.22
C ARG A 60 -0.12 -24.54 0.73
N THR A 61 -0.23 -24.14 1.99
CA THR A 61 0.77 -24.44 3.02
C THR A 61 0.14 -25.24 4.18
N PRO A 62 0.93 -26.02 4.94
CA PRO A 62 0.45 -26.68 6.14
C PRO A 62 -0.13 -25.67 7.15
N PRO A 63 -1.05 -26.07 8.04
CA PRO A 63 -1.76 -25.15 8.93
C PRO A 63 -0.89 -24.29 9.87
N ALA A 64 0.36 -24.69 10.11
CA ALA A 64 1.30 -23.97 10.96
C ALA A 64 2.29 -23.08 10.19
N ALA A 65 2.30 -23.13 8.86
CA ALA A 65 3.21 -22.35 8.04
C ALA A 65 2.64 -20.96 7.74
N PRO A 66 3.48 -19.93 7.62
CA PRO A 66 3.03 -18.59 7.26
C PRO A 66 2.35 -18.60 5.89
N ARG A 67 1.44 -17.64 5.69
CA ARG A 67 0.86 -17.34 4.38
C ARG A 67 1.97 -16.92 3.44
N GLN A 68 2.09 -17.59 2.30
CA GLN A 68 3.10 -17.28 1.30
C GLN A 68 2.46 -17.19 -0.09
N TYR A 69 2.76 -16.11 -0.82
CA TYR A 69 2.39 -16.00 -2.22
C TYR A 69 3.45 -16.63 -3.12
N TRP A 70 3.01 -17.30 -4.18
CA TRP A 70 3.85 -17.81 -5.25
C TRP A 70 3.59 -17.06 -6.54
N TYR A 71 4.53 -17.17 -7.47
CA TYR A 71 4.51 -16.43 -8.72
C TYR A 71 4.77 -17.37 -9.90
N ASP A 72 4.00 -17.17 -10.96
CA ASP A 72 4.30 -17.69 -12.28
C ASP A 72 4.74 -16.52 -13.17
N VAL A 73 5.75 -16.75 -13.99
CA VAL A 73 6.38 -15.73 -14.83
C VAL A 73 6.29 -16.18 -16.28
N THR A 74 5.81 -15.30 -17.15
CA THR A 74 5.80 -15.53 -18.60
C THR A 74 7.00 -14.83 -19.20
N LEU A 75 7.87 -15.59 -19.85
CA LEU A 75 9.10 -15.11 -20.49
C LEU A 75 8.94 -15.14 -22.01
N ALA A 76 9.60 -14.22 -22.71
CA ALA A 76 9.69 -14.18 -24.16
C ALA A 76 11.13 -14.12 -24.66
N ASP A 77 11.45 -14.91 -25.69
CA ASP A 77 12.70 -14.91 -26.45
C ASP A 77 12.48 -14.58 -27.93
N GLY A 78 11.90 -13.42 -28.20
CA GLY A 78 11.45 -13.02 -29.54
C GLY A 78 9.96 -13.29 -29.71
N ALA A 79 9.58 -14.14 -30.66
CA ALA A 79 8.18 -14.38 -31.01
C ALA A 79 7.46 -15.47 -30.16
N ARG A 80 8.19 -16.20 -29.31
CA ARG A 80 7.62 -17.27 -28.46
C ARG A 80 7.55 -16.85 -27.01
N TRP A 81 6.51 -17.33 -26.34
CA TRP A 81 6.28 -17.10 -24.92
C TRP A 81 6.23 -18.43 -24.17
N HIS A 82 6.83 -18.44 -22.99
CA HIS A 82 6.85 -19.61 -22.11
C HIS A 82 6.50 -19.20 -20.70
N ARG A 83 5.56 -19.93 -20.09
CA ARG A 83 5.17 -19.73 -18.71
C ARG A 83 5.95 -20.66 -17.79
N CYS A 84 6.55 -20.10 -16.76
CA CYS A 84 7.43 -20.80 -15.84
C CYS A 84 7.03 -20.50 -14.39
N HIS A 85 7.23 -21.45 -13.49
CA HIS A 85 7.08 -21.23 -12.06
C HIS A 85 8.31 -20.53 -11.50
N LEU A 86 8.15 -19.53 -10.63
CA LEU A 86 9.26 -18.89 -9.94
C LEU A 86 9.56 -19.65 -8.63
N ALA A 87 10.80 -20.09 -8.44
CA ALA A 87 11.19 -20.73 -7.19
C ALA A 87 11.00 -19.77 -5.99
N PRO A 88 10.46 -20.22 -4.84
CA PRO A 88 10.15 -19.33 -3.71
C PRO A 88 11.33 -18.48 -3.19
N ARG A 89 12.57 -18.97 -3.31
CA ARG A 89 13.78 -18.22 -2.95
C ARG A 89 14.00 -16.96 -3.80
N LEU A 90 13.38 -16.88 -4.97
CA LEU A 90 13.43 -15.73 -5.87
C LEU A 90 12.22 -14.79 -5.69
N ASN A 91 11.28 -15.09 -4.79
CA ASN A 91 10.10 -14.23 -4.54
C ASN A 91 10.48 -12.80 -4.15
N GLY A 92 11.59 -12.63 -3.43
CA GLY A 92 12.15 -11.33 -3.07
C GLY A 92 12.41 -10.43 -4.28
N LEU A 93 12.73 -11.01 -5.45
CA LEU A 93 12.91 -10.25 -6.68
C LEU A 93 11.62 -9.60 -7.16
N VAL A 94 10.48 -10.29 -7.02
CA VAL A 94 9.15 -9.72 -7.36
C VAL A 94 8.73 -8.72 -6.29
N GLN A 95 8.89 -9.08 -5.01
CA GLN A 95 8.48 -8.25 -3.87
C GLN A 95 9.18 -6.89 -3.87
N ARG A 96 10.44 -6.82 -4.34
CA ARG A 96 11.25 -5.60 -4.47
C ARG A 96 11.26 -5.03 -5.91
N ALA A 97 10.40 -5.53 -6.79
CA ALA A 97 10.26 -5.11 -8.19
C ALA A 97 11.54 -5.22 -9.07
N ARG A 98 12.52 -6.04 -8.67
CA ARG A 98 13.68 -6.43 -9.50
C ARG A 98 13.29 -7.35 -10.67
N LEU A 99 12.25 -8.17 -10.47
CA LEU A 99 11.58 -8.96 -11.50
C LEU A 99 10.18 -8.38 -11.73
N ARG A 100 9.98 -7.73 -12.86
CA ARG A 100 8.71 -7.10 -13.27
C ARG A 100 8.51 -7.22 -14.77
N ALA A 101 7.27 -7.07 -15.22
CA ALA A 101 6.93 -7.07 -16.63
C ALA A 101 7.68 -5.96 -17.40
N GLY A 102 8.18 -6.28 -18.59
CA GLY A 102 9.02 -5.43 -19.43
C GLY A 102 10.53 -5.52 -19.14
N THR A 103 10.96 -6.14 -18.04
CA THR A 103 12.40 -6.25 -17.71
C THR A 103 13.08 -7.36 -18.51
N ARG A 104 14.32 -7.11 -18.95
CA ARG A 104 15.19 -8.11 -19.58
C ARG A 104 16.10 -8.77 -18.55
N LEU A 105 16.09 -10.09 -18.50
CA LEU A 105 16.84 -10.93 -17.55
C LEU A 105 17.65 -11.98 -18.30
N ARG A 106 18.65 -12.58 -17.64
CA ARG A 106 19.38 -13.76 -18.12
C ARG A 106 18.98 -14.96 -17.28
N LEU A 107 18.62 -16.05 -17.95
CA LEU A 107 18.27 -17.30 -17.28
C LEU A 107 19.54 -18.10 -16.96
N THR A 108 19.95 -18.09 -15.69
CA THR A 108 21.20 -18.76 -15.28
C THR A 108 20.97 -20.18 -14.76
N ARG A 109 19.77 -20.47 -14.24
CA ARG A 109 19.43 -21.81 -13.79
C ARG A 109 17.93 -22.08 -13.87
N CYS A 110 17.58 -23.27 -14.34
CA CYS A 110 16.20 -23.75 -14.32
C CYS A 110 16.13 -25.26 -14.09
N SER A 111 14.96 -25.72 -13.67
CA SER A 111 14.64 -27.14 -13.55
C SER A 111 13.30 -27.44 -14.18
N PHE A 112 13.06 -28.69 -14.55
CA PHE A 112 11.77 -29.16 -15.03
C PHE A 112 11.11 -30.00 -13.93
N ARG A 113 9.84 -29.71 -13.66
CA ARG A 113 9.06 -30.41 -12.63
C ARG A 113 7.85 -31.06 -13.29
N TYR A 114 7.77 -32.39 -13.19
CA TYR A 114 6.59 -33.13 -13.60
C TYR A 114 5.44 -32.92 -12.61
N ASP A 115 4.24 -32.74 -13.14
CA ASP A 115 3.00 -32.86 -12.38
C ASP A 115 2.63 -34.34 -12.35
N GLU A 116 3.03 -35.04 -11.29
CA GLU A 116 2.79 -36.48 -11.11
C GLU A 116 1.31 -36.87 -11.12
N ARG A 117 0.38 -35.90 -11.03
CA ARG A 117 -1.06 -36.16 -11.16
C ARG A 117 -1.53 -36.22 -12.62
N ARG A 118 -0.66 -35.89 -13.57
CA ARG A 118 -0.99 -35.78 -15.00
C ARG A 118 0.12 -36.41 -15.83
N LEU A 119 -0.23 -37.39 -16.65
CA LEU A 119 0.72 -38.07 -17.53
C LEU A 119 1.42 -37.07 -18.47
N ASN A 120 2.76 -37.12 -18.50
CA ASN A 120 3.64 -36.34 -19.39
C ASN A 120 3.39 -34.81 -19.36
N ARG A 121 2.96 -34.27 -18.22
CA ARG A 121 2.85 -32.82 -18.02
C ARG A 121 3.78 -32.36 -16.92
N GLY A 122 4.36 -31.20 -17.12
CA GLY A 122 5.23 -30.54 -16.17
C GLY A 122 5.36 -29.08 -16.53
N PHE A 123 6.16 -28.36 -15.76
CA PHE A 123 6.46 -26.96 -15.99
C PHE A 123 7.92 -26.68 -15.66
N LEU A 124 8.46 -25.64 -16.28
CA LEU A 124 9.78 -25.14 -15.94
C LEU A 124 9.72 -24.35 -14.64
N CYS A 125 10.69 -24.55 -13.75
CA CYS A 125 10.92 -23.79 -12.55
C CYS A 125 12.17 -22.92 -12.74
N LEU A 126 12.01 -21.60 -12.63
CA LEU A 126 13.09 -20.64 -12.65
C LEU A 126 13.80 -20.65 -11.30
N GLU A 127 15.10 -20.88 -11.34
CA GLU A 127 15.91 -21.19 -10.16
C GLU A 127 17.08 -20.22 -9.95
N GLY A 128 17.50 -19.54 -11.01
CA GLY A 128 18.49 -18.47 -11.03
C GLY A 128 18.22 -17.51 -12.18
N LEU A 129 18.19 -16.22 -11.87
CA LEU A 129 17.98 -15.13 -12.82
C LEU A 129 18.96 -14.02 -12.50
N GLU A 130 19.57 -13.45 -13.54
CA GLU A 130 20.44 -12.28 -13.43
C GLU A 130 19.90 -11.14 -14.27
N ARG A 131 20.23 -9.89 -13.92
CA ARG A 131 19.93 -8.78 -14.83
C ARG A 131 20.82 -8.89 -16.05
N ALA A 132 20.23 -8.72 -17.24
CA ALA A 132 21.03 -8.56 -18.44
C ALA A 132 21.78 -7.22 -18.33
N GLY A 133 23.11 -7.27 -18.20
CA GLY A 133 23.97 -6.10 -18.22
C GLY A 133 23.88 -5.40 -19.58
N GLY A 134 23.50 -4.13 -19.55
CA GLY A 134 23.35 -3.26 -20.70
C GLY A 134 22.53 -2.07 -20.27
N THR A 135 23.05 -0.85 -20.46
CA THR A 135 22.20 0.34 -20.55
C THR A 135 21.04 -0.02 -21.47
N ALA A 136 19.84 0.46 -21.18
CA ALA A 136 18.78 0.45 -22.18
C ALA A 136 19.24 1.30 -23.36
N THR A 137 20.07 0.74 -24.24
CA THR A 137 20.35 1.27 -25.56
C THR A 137 19.02 1.11 -26.29
N THR A 138 18.28 2.22 -26.31
CA THR A 138 17.55 2.65 -27.50
C THR A 138 18.32 2.19 -28.74
N GLY A 139 17.78 1.19 -29.44
CA GLY A 139 18.36 0.69 -30.68
C GLY A 139 18.74 -0.79 -30.61
N THR A 140 17.77 -1.65 -30.91
CA THR A 140 17.78 -2.53 -32.10
C THR A 140 16.44 -3.26 -32.13
N ASP A 141 15.59 -2.83 -33.06
CA ASP A 141 14.56 -3.59 -33.78
C ASP A 141 14.05 -4.88 -33.13
N THR A 142 13.06 -4.75 -32.24
CA THR A 142 11.92 -5.67 -32.22
C THR A 142 10.74 -4.93 -32.83
N THR A 143 10.63 -5.04 -34.16
CA THR A 143 9.44 -4.68 -34.91
C THR A 143 8.22 -5.36 -34.30
N GLY A 144 7.26 -4.56 -33.82
CA GLY A 144 5.86 -4.92 -33.63
C GLY A 144 5.59 -6.32 -33.08
N THR A 145 5.94 -6.59 -31.83
CA THR A 145 5.31 -7.72 -31.12
C THR A 145 3.90 -7.28 -30.74
N THR A 146 2.95 -7.44 -31.66
CA THR A 146 1.53 -7.46 -31.31
C THR A 146 1.37 -8.39 -30.11
N ALA A 147 0.67 -7.94 -29.07
CA ALA A 147 0.26 -8.79 -27.96
C ALA A 147 -0.55 -9.95 -28.53
N GLY A 148 0.13 -11.06 -28.85
CA GLY A 148 -0.48 -12.29 -29.31
C GLY A 148 -1.46 -12.76 -28.25
N THR A 149 -2.62 -13.22 -28.68
CA THR A 149 -3.55 -13.93 -27.81
C THR A 149 -2.79 -15.06 -27.11
N PRO A 150 -2.90 -15.25 -25.78
CA PRO A 150 -2.27 -16.37 -25.11
C PRO A 150 -2.62 -17.69 -25.83
N PRO A 151 -1.69 -18.66 -25.89
CA PRO A 151 -1.78 -19.84 -26.77
C PRO A 151 -3.00 -20.75 -26.53
N ASP A 152 -3.77 -20.52 -25.47
CA ASP A 152 -5.00 -21.25 -25.15
C ASP A 152 -6.21 -20.32 -25.31
N GLY A 153 -6.62 -20.07 -26.55
CA GLY A 153 -7.91 -19.46 -26.83
C GLY A 153 -9.03 -20.26 -26.15
N HIS A 154 -9.80 -19.59 -25.30
CA HIS A 154 -11.02 -20.04 -24.60
C HIS A 154 -10.93 -20.54 -23.15
N ARG A 155 -9.75 -20.74 -22.54
CA ARG A 155 -9.69 -21.14 -21.11
C ARG A 155 -9.01 -20.08 -20.23
N PRO A 156 -9.61 -19.69 -19.08
CA PRO A 156 -8.94 -18.80 -18.14
C PRO A 156 -7.59 -19.36 -17.70
N LEU A 157 -6.56 -18.51 -17.69
CA LEU A 157 -5.23 -18.88 -17.20
C LEU A 157 -5.31 -19.36 -15.76
N GLN A 158 -4.66 -20.50 -15.48
CA GLN A 158 -4.61 -21.10 -14.14
C GLN A 158 -3.16 -21.23 -13.69
N PRO A 159 -2.89 -21.07 -12.37
CA PRO A 159 -1.57 -21.31 -11.80
C PRO A 159 -0.97 -22.65 -12.24
N LEU A 160 0.33 -22.64 -12.55
CA LEU A 160 1.07 -23.84 -12.94
C LEU A 160 1.16 -24.87 -11.81
N ARG A 161 1.13 -24.39 -10.56
CA ARG A 161 1.33 -25.22 -9.38
C ARG A 161 0.21 -25.05 -8.36
N GLY A 162 -0.20 -26.17 -7.77
CA GLY A 162 -1.23 -26.22 -6.75
C GLY A 162 -2.63 -26.45 -7.32
N ASP A 163 -3.62 -26.51 -6.44
CA ASP A 163 -5.01 -26.77 -6.78
C ASP A 163 -5.81 -25.48 -7.08
N ASN A 164 -5.17 -24.31 -6.99
CA ASN A 164 -5.82 -23.02 -7.19
C ASN A 164 -6.15 -22.81 -8.67
N ARG A 165 -7.30 -22.19 -8.92
CA ARG A 165 -7.83 -21.95 -10.26
C ARG A 165 -7.83 -20.48 -10.67
N HIS A 166 -7.15 -19.63 -9.92
CA HIS A 166 -7.09 -18.18 -10.17
C HIS A 166 -5.78 -17.59 -9.71
N TYR A 167 -5.46 -16.48 -10.35
CA TYR A 167 -4.48 -15.51 -9.88
C TYR A 167 -5.14 -14.39 -9.10
N LEU A 168 -4.31 -13.67 -8.36
CA LEU A 168 -4.64 -12.46 -7.62
C LEU A 168 -3.95 -11.28 -8.33
N PRO A 169 -4.48 -10.05 -8.23
CA PRO A 169 -3.74 -8.88 -8.69
C PRO A 169 -2.39 -8.83 -7.99
N LEU A 170 -1.35 -8.35 -8.67
CA LEU A 170 0.03 -8.49 -8.20
C LEU A 170 0.30 -7.77 -6.87
N TRP A 171 -0.38 -6.64 -6.63
CA TRP A 171 0.00 -5.71 -5.56
C TRP A 171 -1.01 -5.54 -4.42
N ASN A 172 -2.25 -6.03 -4.55
CA ASN A 172 -3.28 -5.97 -3.52
C ASN A 172 -4.20 -7.21 -3.56
N ASN A 173 -5.21 -7.29 -2.69
CA ASN A 173 -6.14 -8.44 -2.66
C ASN A 173 -7.61 -8.03 -2.89
N GLU A 174 -7.82 -6.84 -3.42
CA GLU A 174 -9.13 -6.18 -3.47
C GLU A 174 -9.58 -5.89 -4.88
N ASP A 175 -8.67 -5.93 -5.85
CA ASP A 175 -9.03 -5.72 -7.23
C ASP A 175 -9.41 -7.03 -7.94
N PRO A 176 -10.33 -6.95 -8.91
CA PRO A 176 -10.53 -8.03 -9.87
C PRO A 176 -9.26 -8.20 -10.74
N TYR A 177 -8.93 -9.45 -11.08
CA TYR A 177 -7.76 -9.76 -11.91
C TYR A 177 -7.95 -11.05 -12.72
N GLY A 178 -7.55 -10.99 -13.99
CA GLY A 178 -7.58 -12.11 -14.95
C GLY A 178 -8.93 -12.31 -15.64
N ASP A 179 -8.93 -13.17 -16.66
CA ASP A 179 -10.06 -13.36 -17.60
C ASP A 179 -11.29 -14.03 -16.98
N VAL A 180 -11.21 -14.45 -15.71
CA VAL A 180 -12.33 -15.03 -14.98
C VAL A 180 -13.42 -14.00 -14.67
N TRP A 181 -13.07 -12.70 -14.64
CA TRP A 181 -13.99 -11.62 -14.32
C TRP A 181 -14.76 -11.18 -15.57
N VAL A 182 -16.09 -11.30 -15.52
CA VAL A 182 -16.93 -10.91 -16.65
C VAL A 182 -17.04 -9.38 -16.72
N PRO A 183 -16.71 -8.73 -17.86
CA PRO A 183 -16.66 -7.28 -17.98
C PRO A 183 -18.03 -6.60 -17.85
N ASP A 184 -19.10 -7.21 -18.40
CA ASP A 184 -20.49 -6.90 -18.09
C ASP A 184 -21.43 -7.98 -18.66
N ARG A 185 -22.30 -8.56 -17.83
CA ARG A 185 -23.39 -9.45 -18.25
C ARG A 185 -24.52 -8.62 -18.88
N PRO A 186 -25.00 -8.99 -20.08
CA PRO A 186 -26.14 -8.30 -20.66
C PRO A 186 -27.39 -8.55 -19.79
N PRO A 187 -28.27 -7.54 -19.64
CA PRO A 187 -29.56 -7.74 -19.00
C PRO A 187 -30.36 -8.82 -19.73
N VAL A 188 -31.02 -9.69 -18.97
CA VAL A 188 -31.92 -10.70 -19.53
C VAL A 188 -33.34 -10.17 -19.47
N ARG A 189 -34.10 -10.29 -20.56
CA ARG A 189 -35.54 -9.97 -20.53
C ARG A 189 -36.25 -11.00 -19.67
N VAL A 190 -36.71 -10.58 -18.50
CA VAL A 190 -37.48 -11.39 -17.56
C VAL A 190 -38.81 -10.69 -17.30
N ASP A 191 -39.91 -11.42 -17.40
CA ASP A 191 -41.23 -10.92 -17.02
C ASP A 191 -41.39 -10.99 -15.49
N VAL A 192 -41.71 -9.85 -14.88
CA VAL A 192 -41.78 -9.72 -13.42
C VAL A 192 -43.23 -9.88 -12.97
N ASP A 193 -43.55 -11.05 -12.43
CA ASP A 193 -44.85 -11.31 -11.80
C ASP A 193 -44.87 -10.77 -10.36
N VAL A 194 -45.38 -9.54 -10.22
CA VAL A 194 -45.46 -8.81 -8.95
C VAL A 194 -46.25 -9.57 -7.88
N SER A 195 -47.23 -10.41 -8.28
CA SER A 195 -48.07 -11.17 -7.34
C SER A 195 -47.30 -12.23 -6.55
N LYS A 196 -46.14 -12.66 -7.07
CA LYS A 196 -45.29 -13.69 -6.46
C LYS A 196 -44.15 -13.13 -5.62
N LEU A 197 -43.97 -11.80 -5.58
CA LEU A 197 -42.87 -11.17 -4.87
C LEU A 197 -43.10 -11.10 -3.35
N THR A 198 -42.02 -11.22 -2.58
CA THR A 198 -42.00 -10.80 -1.18
C THR A 198 -41.25 -9.47 -1.06
N ASN A 199 -41.45 -8.76 0.07
CA ASN A 199 -40.64 -7.59 0.43
C ASN A 199 -39.69 -7.89 1.60
N LEU A 200 -38.69 -7.04 1.78
CA LEU A 200 -37.64 -7.16 2.80
C LEU A 200 -38.21 -7.11 4.24
N GLY A 201 -39.23 -6.28 4.49
CA GLY A 201 -39.88 -6.19 5.80
C GLY A 201 -40.73 -7.40 6.17
N HIS A 202 -41.25 -8.15 5.20
CA HIS A 202 -41.89 -9.45 5.42
C HIS A 202 -40.83 -10.52 5.67
N LEU A 203 -39.72 -10.47 4.94
CA LEU A 203 -38.60 -11.39 5.08
C LEU A 203 -38.00 -11.33 6.50
N GLU A 204 -37.76 -10.13 7.02
CA GLU A 204 -37.23 -9.93 8.39
C GLU A 204 -38.11 -10.54 9.48
N ARG A 205 -39.43 -10.54 9.29
CA ARG A 205 -40.38 -11.14 10.26
C ARG A 205 -40.50 -12.65 10.13
N THR A 206 -40.27 -13.21 8.95
CA THR A 206 -40.65 -14.61 8.63
C THR A 206 -39.46 -15.55 8.38
N TRP A 207 -38.23 -15.06 8.35
CA TRP A 207 -37.06 -15.87 7.96
C TRP A 207 -36.81 -17.10 8.83
N ARG A 208 -37.18 -17.08 10.13
CA ARG A 208 -36.97 -18.22 11.03
C ARG A 208 -37.92 -19.39 10.80
N SER A 209 -39.07 -19.15 10.17
CA SER A 209 -40.12 -20.15 9.98
C SER A 209 -40.15 -20.76 8.59
N ARG A 210 -39.28 -20.29 7.67
CA ARG A 210 -39.26 -20.72 6.27
C ARG A 210 -37.86 -21.13 5.84
N VAL A 211 -37.80 -22.20 5.04
CA VAL A 211 -36.56 -22.66 4.39
C VAL A 211 -36.43 -22.10 2.98
N HIS A 212 -37.56 -21.83 2.33
CA HIS A 212 -37.64 -21.27 0.98
C HIS A 212 -38.36 -19.92 1.00
N PHE A 213 -37.85 -18.99 0.21
CA PHE A 213 -38.36 -17.63 0.13
C PHE A 213 -38.89 -17.32 -1.26
N HIS A 214 -39.93 -16.49 -1.31
CA HIS A 214 -40.45 -15.97 -2.57
C HIS A 214 -39.42 -15.03 -3.20
N PRO A 215 -39.46 -14.81 -4.53
CA PRO A 215 -38.53 -13.91 -5.19
C PRO A 215 -38.57 -12.49 -4.62
N LEU A 216 -37.43 -11.82 -4.65
CA LEU A 216 -37.26 -10.43 -4.25
C LEU A 216 -36.99 -9.57 -5.48
N LEU A 217 -37.57 -8.37 -5.49
CA LEU A 217 -37.22 -7.31 -6.43
C LEU A 217 -36.64 -6.15 -5.63
N VAL A 218 -35.36 -5.85 -5.83
CA VAL A 218 -34.62 -4.88 -5.00
C VAL A 218 -33.71 -4.00 -5.86
N ARG A 219 -33.44 -2.78 -5.41
CA ARG A 219 -32.43 -1.89 -6.00
C ARG A 219 -31.16 -1.87 -5.16
N ILE A 220 -30.00 -1.92 -5.80
CA ILE A 220 -28.70 -1.72 -5.13
C ILE A 220 -28.54 -0.23 -4.80
N LEU A 221 -28.43 0.10 -3.52
CA LEU A 221 -28.17 1.46 -3.04
C LEU A 221 -26.69 1.71 -2.76
N HIS A 222 -25.99 0.71 -2.22
CA HIS A 222 -24.56 0.78 -1.96
C HIS A 222 -23.87 -0.53 -2.32
N LYS A 223 -22.59 -0.43 -2.69
CA LYS A 223 -21.75 -1.55 -3.12
C LYS A 223 -20.44 -1.50 -2.36
N SER A 224 -20.04 -2.61 -1.75
CA SER A 224 -18.74 -2.71 -1.10
C SER A 224 -17.64 -3.04 -2.11
N ARG A 225 -16.40 -2.70 -1.79
CA ARG A 225 -15.22 -3.32 -2.40
C ARG A 225 -15.20 -4.85 -2.18
N LEU A 226 -14.54 -5.56 -3.08
CA LEU A 226 -14.26 -6.99 -2.98
C LEU A 226 -13.32 -7.27 -1.80
N ARG A 227 -13.51 -8.44 -1.21
CA ARG A 227 -12.63 -8.97 -0.17
C ARG A 227 -12.22 -10.40 -0.51
N TYR A 228 -10.93 -10.58 -0.77
CA TYR A 228 -10.35 -11.91 -0.78
C TYR A 228 -10.25 -12.47 0.65
N TYR A 229 -10.75 -13.68 0.85
CA TYR A 229 -10.75 -14.34 2.14
C TYR A 229 -10.15 -15.76 2.10
N GLY A 230 -9.47 -16.09 0.99
CA GLY A 230 -8.75 -17.35 0.82
C GLY A 230 -7.78 -17.63 1.96
N LYS A 231 -7.59 -18.91 2.25
CA LYS A 231 -6.64 -19.39 3.28
C LYS A 231 -5.77 -20.50 2.71
N PRO A 232 -4.46 -20.54 3.04
CA PRO A 232 -3.57 -21.60 2.56
C PRO A 232 -4.04 -23.00 2.93
N GLU A 233 -4.74 -23.18 4.06
CA GLU A 233 -5.14 -24.49 4.55
C GLU A 233 -6.45 -25.00 3.94
N LYS A 234 -7.23 -24.11 3.30
CA LYS A 234 -8.60 -24.42 2.83
C LYS A 234 -8.68 -24.31 1.32
N LYS A 235 -9.05 -25.43 0.69
CA LYS A 235 -9.42 -25.44 -0.72
C LYS A 235 -10.75 -24.72 -0.89
N MET A 236 -10.74 -23.58 -1.57
CA MET A 236 -11.93 -22.79 -1.89
C MET A 236 -11.85 -22.31 -3.33
N ASP A 237 -12.95 -22.45 -4.05
CA ASP A 237 -13.04 -21.94 -5.42
C ASP A 237 -13.42 -20.45 -5.39
N MET A 238 -12.56 -19.61 -5.96
CA MET A 238 -12.66 -18.15 -6.01
C MET A 238 -13.07 -17.51 -4.66
N PRO A 239 -12.27 -17.57 -3.59
CA PRO A 239 -12.69 -17.11 -2.26
C PRO A 239 -12.72 -15.57 -2.13
N TYR A 240 -13.65 -14.97 -2.87
CA TYR A 240 -14.02 -13.57 -2.84
C TYR A 240 -15.42 -13.42 -2.25
N GLN A 241 -15.63 -12.31 -1.56
CA GLN A 241 -16.95 -11.86 -1.14
C GLN A 241 -17.08 -10.36 -1.38
N ALA A 242 -18.30 -9.91 -1.62
CA ALA A 242 -18.69 -8.51 -1.56
C ALA A 242 -20.10 -8.42 -0.98
N TYR A 243 -20.39 -7.34 -0.27
CA TYR A 243 -21.76 -7.05 0.15
C TYR A 243 -22.30 -5.82 -0.58
N PHE A 244 -23.61 -5.79 -0.65
CA PHE A 244 -24.40 -4.73 -1.24
C PHE A 244 -25.49 -4.37 -0.25
N GLU A 245 -25.79 -3.08 -0.10
CA GLU A 245 -27.01 -2.68 0.57
C GLU A 245 -28.10 -2.55 -0.49
N VAL A 246 -29.09 -3.42 -0.41
CA VAL A 246 -30.21 -3.48 -1.33
C VAL A 246 -31.49 -3.03 -0.64
N ALA A 247 -32.42 -2.43 -1.38
CA ALA A 247 -33.64 -1.91 -0.81
C ALA A 247 -34.86 -2.09 -1.72
N ASP A 248 -36.01 -2.17 -1.09
CA ASP A 248 -37.34 -2.06 -1.68
C ASP A 248 -38.16 -1.01 -0.91
N GLY A 249 -39.45 -0.85 -1.22
CA GLY A 249 -40.31 0.11 -0.54
C GLY A 249 -40.51 -0.14 0.97
N SER A 250 -40.06 -1.28 1.51
CA SER A 250 -40.20 -1.63 2.92
C SER A 250 -38.95 -1.33 3.76
N GLY A 251 -37.78 -1.17 3.13
CA GLY A 251 -36.53 -0.85 3.82
C GLY A 251 -35.28 -1.35 3.09
N MET A 252 -34.15 -1.32 3.79
CA MET A 252 -32.82 -1.69 3.29
C MET A 252 -32.26 -2.88 4.07
N MET A 253 -31.59 -3.80 3.38
CA MET A 253 -30.98 -5.01 3.93
C MET A 253 -29.66 -5.33 3.23
N SER A 254 -28.71 -5.91 3.96
CA SER A 254 -27.45 -6.36 3.37
C SER A 254 -27.65 -7.63 2.54
N MET A 255 -27.06 -7.66 1.36
CA MET A 255 -26.95 -8.81 0.46
C MET A 255 -25.49 -9.16 0.24
N VAL A 256 -25.11 -10.44 0.31
CA VAL A 256 -23.73 -10.90 0.20
C VAL A 256 -23.58 -11.83 -0.99
N LEU A 257 -22.64 -11.47 -1.87
CA LEU A 257 -22.22 -12.23 -3.03
C LEU A 257 -20.99 -13.06 -2.66
N TRP A 258 -21.01 -14.36 -2.94
CA TRP A 258 -19.98 -15.30 -2.50
C TRP A 258 -19.31 -16.05 -3.65
N ASN A 259 -18.02 -16.32 -3.48
CA ASN A 259 -17.25 -17.25 -4.29
C ASN A 259 -17.23 -16.90 -5.78
N SER A 260 -17.45 -17.88 -6.65
CA SER A 260 -17.48 -17.73 -8.11
C SER A 260 -18.60 -16.81 -8.60
N LEU A 261 -19.59 -16.47 -7.78
CA LEU A 261 -20.56 -15.43 -8.14
C LEU A 261 -19.92 -14.04 -8.16
N CYS A 262 -18.84 -13.81 -7.42
CA CYS A 262 -18.12 -12.53 -7.46
C CYS A 262 -17.58 -12.22 -8.87
N PRO A 263 -16.69 -13.05 -9.46
CA PRO A 263 -16.21 -12.81 -10.82
C PRO A 263 -17.31 -12.82 -11.89
N GLU A 264 -18.42 -13.51 -11.63
CA GLU A 264 -19.54 -13.58 -12.56
C GLU A 264 -20.46 -12.34 -12.55
N TRP A 265 -20.68 -11.72 -11.38
CA TRP A 265 -21.73 -10.70 -11.21
C TRP A 265 -21.23 -9.34 -10.70
N TYR A 266 -20.06 -9.27 -10.07
CA TYR A 266 -19.64 -8.07 -9.34
C TYR A 266 -19.52 -6.84 -10.25
N HIS A 267 -19.00 -6.95 -11.48
CA HIS A 267 -18.91 -5.81 -12.40
C HIS A 267 -20.28 -5.27 -12.81
N SER A 268 -21.23 -6.16 -13.10
CA SER A 268 -22.58 -5.79 -13.60
C SER A 268 -23.54 -5.33 -12.51
N MET A 269 -23.31 -5.73 -11.25
CA MET A 269 -24.01 -5.20 -10.09
C MET A 269 -23.46 -3.81 -9.75
N LYS A 270 -24.01 -2.77 -10.36
CA LYS A 270 -23.66 -1.37 -10.13
C LYS A 270 -24.65 -0.72 -9.15
N VAL A 271 -24.24 0.38 -8.52
CA VAL A 271 -25.18 1.17 -7.72
C VAL A 271 -26.30 1.68 -8.62
N GLY A 272 -27.54 1.53 -8.17
CA GLY A 272 -28.74 1.83 -8.95
C GLY A 272 -29.33 0.63 -9.70
N THR A 273 -28.59 -0.45 -9.93
CA THR A 273 -29.09 -1.63 -10.64
C THR A 273 -30.25 -2.30 -9.88
N VAL A 274 -31.30 -2.69 -10.61
CA VAL A 274 -32.44 -3.45 -10.08
C VAL A 274 -32.22 -4.94 -10.31
N LEU A 275 -32.39 -5.73 -9.26
CA LEU A 275 -32.19 -7.17 -9.24
C LEU A 275 -33.50 -7.89 -8.93
N LEU A 276 -33.80 -8.91 -9.72
CA LEU A 276 -34.74 -9.97 -9.37
C LEU A 276 -33.94 -11.15 -8.84
N LEU A 277 -34.21 -11.54 -7.58
CA LEU A 277 -33.51 -12.62 -6.89
C LEU A 277 -34.48 -13.75 -6.57
N ALA A 278 -34.15 -14.97 -6.98
CA ALA A 278 -34.85 -16.18 -6.58
C ALA A 278 -33.85 -17.20 -6.03
N LYS A 279 -34.36 -18.18 -5.27
CA LYS A 279 -33.53 -19.27 -4.68
C LYS A 279 -32.33 -18.72 -3.88
N TYR A 280 -32.57 -17.77 -2.98
CA TYR A 280 -31.56 -17.20 -2.08
C TYR A 280 -31.68 -17.77 -0.66
N ALA A 281 -30.62 -17.65 0.15
CA ALA A 281 -30.64 -18.00 1.57
C ALA A 281 -30.68 -16.74 2.46
N ILE A 282 -31.14 -16.91 3.70
CA ILE A 282 -31.07 -15.87 4.75
C ILE A 282 -30.24 -16.38 5.91
N LYS A 283 -29.37 -15.52 6.43
CA LYS A 283 -28.56 -15.79 7.63
C LYS A 283 -28.62 -14.60 8.57
N SER A 284 -28.24 -14.83 9.83
CA SER A 284 -27.95 -13.72 10.74
C SER A 284 -26.82 -12.88 10.17
N SER A 285 -26.98 -11.56 10.24
CA SER A 285 -25.98 -10.61 9.75
C SER A 285 -24.67 -10.74 10.52
N TYR A 286 -23.56 -10.53 9.81
CA TYR A 286 -22.25 -10.48 10.45
C TYR A 286 -22.09 -9.20 11.30
N PRO A 287 -21.76 -9.30 12.61
CA PRO A 287 -21.84 -8.18 13.54
C PRO A 287 -20.80 -7.07 13.33
N PHE A 288 -19.72 -7.31 12.57
CA PHE A 288 -18.64 -6.35 12.38
C PHE A 288 -18.59 -5.77 10.96
N LYS A 289 -19.74 -5.72 10.26
CA LYS A 289 -19.83 -5.01 8.98
C LYS A 289 -19.84 -3.50 9.20
N THR A 290 -19.18 -2.78 8.31
CA THR A 290 -19.44 -1.34 8.17
C THR A 290 -20.79 -1.17 7.51
N HIS A 291 -21.51 -0.12 7.89
CA HIS A 291 -22.78 0.23 7.28
C HIS A 291 -22.64 1.60 6.62
N PRO A 292 -23.01 1.76 5.34
CA PRO A 292 -23.03 3.06 4.69
C PRO A 292 -24.10 3.93 5.34
N THR A 293 -23.87 5.23 5.39
CA THR A 293 -24.89 6.18 5.87
C THR A 293 -25.91 6.36 4.74
N PRO A 294 -27.21 6.08 4.97
CA PRO A 294 -28.19 6.13 3.90
C PRO A 294 -28.38 7.60 3.53
N GLY A 295 -28.60 7.88 2.26
CA GLY A 295 -29.01 9.22 1.83
C GLY A 295 -30.39 9.59 2.38
N ASP A 296 -31.24 8.60 2.69
CA ASP A 296 -32.56 8.80 3.28
C ASP A 296 -32.58 8.44 4.78
N SER A 297 -32.77 9.45 5.64
CA SER A 297 -32.82 9.24 7.09
C SER A 297 -34.06 8.47 7.57
N GLN A 298 -35.12 8.37 6.77
CA GLN A 298 -36.35 7.65 7.11
C GLN A 298 -36.32 6.18 6.67
N MET A 299 -35.29 5.76 5.93
CA MET A 299 -35.15 4.39 5.43
C MET A 299 -35.00 3.41 6.60
N LYS A 300 -35.95 2.48 6.74
CA LYS A 300 -35.85 1.40 7.73
C LYS A 300 -34.71 0.45 7.37
N ARG A 301 -33.87 0.11 8.36
CA ARG A 301 -32.74 -0.80 8.20
C ARG A 301 -32.99 -2.15 8.87
N PHE A 302 -32.80 -3.22 8.12
CA PHE A 302 -32.89 -4.59 8.61
C PHE A 302 -31.48 -5.17 8.82
N ALA A 303 -30.80 -4.72 9.88
CA ALA A 303 -29.39 -5.05 10.12
C ALA A 303 -29.14 -6.41 10.80
N THR A 304 -30.20 -7.12 11.24
CA THR A 304 -30.09 -8.37 12.00
C THR A 304 -29.90 -9.61 11.12
N ILE A 305 -30.28 -9.50 9.84
CA ILE A 305 -30.20 -10.59 8.85
C ILE A 305 -29.56 -10.10 7.55
N GLU A 306 -29.09 -11.04 6.75
CA GLU A 306 -28.51 -10.78 5.43
C GLU A 306 -28.98 -11.81 4.40
N ILE A 307 -29.15 -11.34 3.16
CA ILE A 307 -29.43 -12.16 1.98
C ILE A 307 -28.10 -12.76 1.52
N CYS A 308 -28.02 -14.08 1.41
CA CYS A 308 -26.85 -14.79 0.93
C CYS A 308 -27.11 -15.37 -0.46
N LEU A 309 -26.33 -14.91 -1.45
CA LEU A 309 -26.35 -15.46 -2.80
C LEU A 309 -25.29 -16.57 -2.90
N ASN A 310 -25.72 -17.78 -3.24
CA ASN A 310 -24.86 -18.97 -3.25
C ASN A 310 -24.93 -19.71 -4.60
N VAL A 311 -23.89 -20.46 -4.92
CA VAL A 311 -23.81 -21.25 -6.17
C VAL A 311 -24.61 -22.55 -6.09
N ARG A 312 -24.79 -23.12 -4.88
CA ARG A 312 -25.28 -24.51 -4.74
C ARG A 312 -26.48 -24.68 -3.83
N ASP A 313 -26.48 -24.07 -2.65
CA ASP A 313 -27.47 -24.37 -1.63
C ASP A 313 -28.02 -23.09 -0.97
N PRO A 314 -29.18 -22.60 -1.44
CA PRO A 314 -29.76 -22.86 -2.77
C PRO A 314 -28.92 -22.21 -3.90
N PRO A 315 -29.01 -22.70 -5.15
CA PRO A 315 -28.34 -22.09 -6.29
C PRO A 315 -29.11 -20.85 -6.70
N THR A 316 -28.59 -19.68 -6.35
CA THR A 316 -29.29 -18.41 -6.51
C THR A 316 -29.46 -18.04 -7.97
N GLU A 317 -30.70 -17.70 -8.32
CA GLU A 317 -31.05 -17.14 -9.61
C GLU A 317 -31.04 -15.61 -9.49
N ILE A 318 -30.17 -14.99 -10.27
CA ILE A 318 -29.94 -13.55 -10.28
C ILE A 318 -30.29 -13.05 -11.68
N SER A 319 -31.15 -12.04 -11.77
CA SER A 319 -31.47 -11.36 -13.03
C SER A 319 -31.38 -9.85 -12.85
N ILE A 320 -30.68 -9.18 -13.76
CA ILE A 320 -30.62 -7.71 -13.81
C ILE A 320 -31.78 -7.22 -14.67
N ILE A 321 -32.61 -6.34 -14.10
CA ILE A 321 -33.69 -5.69 -14.81
C ILE A 321 -33.17 -4.39 -15.42
N PRO A 322 -33.28 -4.18 -16.75
CA PRO A 322 -32.91 -2.91 -17.38
C PRO A 322 -33.70 -1.75 -16.80
N GLU A 323 -33.07 -0.57 -16.65
CA GLU A 323 -33.72 0.60 -16.03
C GLU A 323 -34.96 1.04 -16.82
N GLU A 324 -34.96 0.89 -18.15
CA GLU A 324 -36.12 1.17 -19.02
C GLU A 324 -37.32 0.24 -18.79
N MET A 325 -37.11 -0.93 -18.17
CA MET A 325 -38.16 -1.87 -17.79
C MET A 325 -38.61 -1.66 -16.34
N VAL A 326 -37.94 -0.80 -15.58
CA VAL A 326 -38.27 -0.54 -14.18
C VAL A 326 -39.51 0.33 -14.10
N LYS A 327 -40.56 -0.23 -13.49
CA LYS A 327 -41.87 0.42 -13.38
C LYS A 327 -41.98 1.23 -12.08
N PRO A 328 -42.41 2.50 -12.12
CA PRO A 328 -42.56 3.33 -10.92
C PRO A 328 -43.48 2.70 -9.85
N GLU A 329 -44.51 1.98 -10.26
CA GLU A 329 -45.46 1.29 -9.38
C GLU A 329 -44.82 0.19 -8.52
N TRP A 330 -43.61 -0.26 -8.83
CA TRP A 330 -42.86 -1.19 -7.97
C TRP A 330 -42.35 -0.53 -6.68
N GLY A 331 -42.36 0.80 -6.60
CA GLY A 331 -42.02 1.53 -5.37
C GLY A 331 -40.58 1.30 -4.90
N LEU A 332 -39.66 1.02 -5.82
CA LEU A 332 -38.24 0.85 -5.50
C LEU A 332 -37.61 2.22 -5.17
N PRO A 333 -36.85 2.35 -4.07
CA PRO A 333 -36.26 3.61 -3.67
C PRO A 333 -35.19 4.09 -4.67
N GLU A 334 -35.03 5.41 -4.80
CA GLU A 334 -33.96 6.01 -5.59
C GLU A 334 -32.64 6.05 -4.83
N VAL A 335 -31.52 6.04 -5.57
CA VAL A 335 -30.19 6.25 -4.98
C VAL A 335 -30.03 7.72 -4.64
N LYS A 336 -29.82 8.02 -3.36
CA LYS A 336 -29.58 9.37 -2.85
C LYS A 336 -28.12 9.56 -2.47
N TYR A 337 -27.58 10.70 -2.87
CA TYR A 337 -26.22 11.14 -2.56
C TYR A 337 -26.26 12.31 -1.57
N ARG A 338 -25.15 12.52 -0.87
CA ARG A 338 -24.92 13.56 0.13
C ARG A 338 -23.70 14.39 -0.27
N PHE A 339 -23.81 15.07 -1.41
CA PHE A 339 -22.72 15.93 -1.87
C PHE A 339 -22.48 17.06 -0.87
N ILE A 340 -21.20 17.30 -0.59
CA ILE A 340 -20.73 18.47 0.16
C ILE A 340 -19.79 19.29 -0.72
N THR A 341 -19.68 20.57 -0.42
CA THR A 341 -18.67 21.45 -1.01
C THR A 341 -17.46 21.55 -0.08
N ARG A 342 -16.34 22.04 -0.59
CA ARG A 342 -15.13 22.18 0.23
C ARG A 342 -15.35 23.19 1.36
N SER A 343 -16.11 24.26 1.10
CA SER A 343 -16.49 25.24 2.13
C SER A 343 -17.30 24.66 3.30
N GLU A 344 -17.98 23.52 3.11
CA GLU A 344 -18.77 22.86 4.16
C GLU A 344 -17.99 21.79 4.94
N LEU A 345 -16.82 21.36 4.42
CA LEU A 345 -16.10 20.19 4.95
C LEU A 345 -15.63 20.37 6.40
N ASP A 346 -15.12 21.55 6.74
CA ASP A 346 -14.48 21.81 8.04
C ASP A 346 -15.51 21.81 9.20
N ASP A 347 -16.80 22.01 8.88
CA ASP A 347 -17.90 21.98 9.84
C ASP A 347 -18.45 20.57 10.11
N LEU A 348 -17.98 19.55 9.36
CA LEU A 348 -18.48 18.19 9.48
C LEU A 348 -17.77 17.44 10.62
N PRO A 349 -18.51 16.60 11.36
CA PRO A 349 -17.93 15.84 12.46
C PRO A 349 -17.00 14.73 11.95
N HIS A 350 -16.02 14.35 12.77
CA HIS A 350 -15.18 13.19 12.54
C HIS A 350 -16.03 11.93 12.27
N ASN A 351 -15.60 11.12 11.29
CA ASN A 351 -16.29 9.95 10.73
C ASN A 351 -17.64 10.23 10.03
N HIS A 352 -18.00 11.48 9.74
CA HIS A 352 -19.15 11.77 8.89
C HIS A 352 -18.99 11.14 7.50
N SER A 353 -20.06 10.60 6.93
CA SER A 353 -20.06 10.09 5.54
C SER A 353 -20.62 11.15 4.58
N CYS A 354 -19.87 11.44 3.53
CA CYS A 354 -20.22 12.43 2.52
C CYS A 354 -19.83 11.97 1.11
N ASP A 355 -20.39 12.65 0.10
CA ASP A 355 -19.98 12.50 -1.30
C ASP A 355 -19.33 13.81 -1.76
N VAL A 356 -18.33 13.73 -2.63
CA VAL A 356 -17.62 14.93 -3.13
C VAL A 356 -17.40 14.83 -4.64
N ILE A 357 -17.31 16.00 -5.27
CA ILE A 357 -16.88 16.17 -6.65
C ILE A 357 -15.88 17.32 -6.73
N GLY A 358 -14.83 17.16 -7.51
CA GLY A 358 -13.86 18.23 -7.73
C GLY A 358 -12.98 18.02 -8.96
N LEU A 359 -12.31 19.08 -9.39
CA LEU A 359 -11.26 19.06 -10.40
C LEU A 359 -9.93 18.72 -9.72
N VAL A 360 -9.29 17.64 -10.16
CA VAL A 360 -8.03 17.18 -9.55
C VAL A 360 -6.88 18.13 -9.88
N THR A 361 -6.18 18.62 -8.85
CA THR A 361 -5.03 19.52 -8.99
C THR A 361 -3.71 18.85 -8.60
N PHE A 362 -3.76 17.84 -7.73
CA PHE A 362 -2.60 17.07 -7.30
C PHE A 362 -2.91 15.57 -7.24
N VAL A 363 -1.97 14.74 -7.67
CA VAL A 363 -2.01 13.29 -7.47
C VAL A 363 -0.63 12.79 -7.06
N GLY A 364 -0.52 12.21 -5.87
CA GLY A 364 0.69 11.57 -5.40
C GLY A 364 0.91 10.20 -6.04
N ARG A 365 2.11 9.65 -5.86
CA ARG A 365 2.44 8.28 -6.29
C ARG A 365 1.57 7.23 -5.57
N ALA A 366 1.40 6.07 -6.19
CA ALA A 366 0.76 4.92 -5.57
C ALA A 366 1.67 4.31 -4.49
N GLU A 367 1.13 4.13 -3.30
CA GLU A 367 1.82 3.57 -2.14
C GLU A 367 1.06 2.39 -1.54
N ARG A 368 1.75 1.62 -0.71
CA ARG A 368 1.23 0.43 -0.06
C ARG A 368 1.46 0.50 1.44
N ALA A 369 0.43 0.18 2.22
CA ALA A 369 0.52 0.04 3.66
C ALA A 369 0.28 -1.42 4.05
N ARG A 370 1.20 -2.00 4.82
CA ARG A 370 1.09 -3.40 5.25
C ARG A 370 -0.08 -3.57 6.22
N LYS A 371 -0.93 -4.59 6.01
CA LYS A 371 -2.15 -4.78 6.84
C LYS A 371 -1.85 -5.28 8.25
N ARG A 372 -0.79 -6.08 8.40
CA ARG A 372 -0.31 -6.64 9.68
C ARG A 372 1.20 -6.78 9.64
N GLU A 373 1.83 -6.61 10.79
CA GLU A 373 3.24 -6.90 11.00
C GLU A 373 3.55 -8.34 10.53
N HIS A 374 4.59 -8.50 9.70
CA HIS A 374 5.00 -9.75 9.05
C HIS A 374 4.01 -10.39 8.04
N SER A 375 2.93 -9.71 7.63
CA SER A 375 2.05 -10.21 6.55
C SER A 375 2.46 -9.70 5.18
N GLU A 376 2.27 -10.51 4.12
CA GLU A 376 2.44 -10.08 2.72
C GLU A 376 1.16 -9.42 2.13
N ASP A 377 0.21 -9.03 2.99
CA ASP A 377 -1.04 -8.38 2.59
C ASP A 377 -0.90 -6.86 2.72
N PHE A 378 -1.30 -6.13 1.67
CA PHE A 378 -1.19 -4.67 1.60
C PHE A 378 -2.52 -4.00 1.30
N TRP A 379 -2.71 -2.81 1.85
CA TRP A 379 -3.62 -1.79 1.33
C TRP A 379 -2.89 -0.99 0.26
N LEU A 380 -3.51 -0.78 -0.90
CA LEU A 380 -3.00 0.11 -1.95
C LEU A 380 -3.73 1.45 -1.83
N TYR A 381 -2.99 2.55 -1.81
CA TYR A 381 -3.56 3.90 -1.70
C TYR A 381 -2.74 4.95 -2.44
N ARG A 382 -3.31 6.15 -2.59
CA ARG A 382 -2.60 7.37 -3.03
C ARG A 382 -3.29 8.61 -2.46
N TRP A 383 -2.54 9.71 -2.39
CA TRP A 383 -3.07 11.01 -2.04
C TRP A 383 -3.49 11.79 -3.28
N ALA A 384 -4.58 12.54 -3.19
CA ALA A 384 -5.02 13.45 -4.25
C ALA A 384 -5.61 14.73 -3.67
N HIS A 385 -5.50 15.82 -4.42
CA HIS A 385 -6.22 17.06 -4.14
C HIS A 385 -7.25 17.34 -5.23
N ALA A 386 -8.42 17.81 -4.82
CA ALA A 386 -9.46 18.23 -5.73
C ALA A 386 -10.07 19.57 -5.28
N ILE A 387 -10.39 20.45 -6.23
CA ILE A 387 -11.02 21.76 -5.96
C ILE A 387 -12.41 21.82 -6.58
N ASP A 388 -13.33 22.55 -5.97
CA ASP A 388 -14.71 22.71 -6.45
C ASP A 388 -15.14 24.16 -6.69
N GLY A 389 -14.24 25.12 -6.43
CA GLY A 389 -14.50 26.54 -6.60
C GLY A 389 -15.20 27.24 -5.42
N THR A 390 -15.49 26.53 -4.33
CA THR A 390 -16.16 27.09 -3.15
C THR A 390 -15.21 27.59 -2.07
N SER A 391 -13.93 27.20 -2.16
CA SER A 391 -12.86 27.58 -1.24
C SER A 391 -11.52 27.60 -1.97
N ASP A 392 -10.56 28.38 -1.46
CA ASP A 392 -9.17 28.38 -1.91
C ASP A 392 -8.41 27.13 -1.43
N GLN A 393 -8.93 26.42 -0.44
CA GLN A 393 -8.35 25.14 -0.01
C GLN A 393 -8.86 24.00 -0.89
N PRO A 394 -8.04 22.96 -1.16
CA PRO A 394 -8.53 21.76 -1.80
C PRO A 394 -9.19 20.81 -0.80
N PHE A 395 -9.98 19.87 -1.31
CA PHE A 395 -10.22 18.59 -0.65
C PHE A 395 -8.91 17.80 -0.60
N ILE A 396 -8.47 17.38 0.58
CA ILE A 396 -7.38 16.41 0.75
C ILE A 396 -7.99 15.01 0.78
N LEU A 397 -7.61 14.15 -0.17
CA LEU A 397 -8.22 12.84 -0.37
C LEU A 397 -7.18 11.72 -0.18
N GLU A 398 -7.44 10.84 0.78
CA GLU A 398 -6.77 9.55 0.95
C GLU A 398 -7.57 8.48 0.21
N LEU A 399 -7.09 8.09 -0.98
CA LEU A 399 -7.81 7.18 -1.85
C LEU A 399 -7.22 5.78 -1.77
N PHE A 400 -7.93 4.83 -1.15
CA PHE A 400 -7.58 3.41 -1.22
C PHE A 400 -8.19 2.76 -2.47
N ALA A 401 -7.63 1.63 -2.90
CA ALA A 401 -8.21 0.82 -3.96
C ALA A 401 -9.65 0.38 -3.59
N THR A 402 -10.60 0.65 -4.49
CA THR A 402 -12.04 0.38 -4.30
C THR A 402 -12.58 -0.74 -5.18
N SER A 403 -11.73 -1.69 -5.59
CA SER A 403 -12.07 -2.73 -6.59
C SER A 403 -12.37 -2.17 -7.98
N GLN A 404 -11.73 -1.04 -8.32
CA GLN A 404 -11.86 -0.33 -9.59
C GLN A 404 -10.45 0.01 -10.15
N PRO A 405 -9.62 -1.00 -10.48
CA PRO A 405 -8.22 -0.79 -10.85
C PRO A 405 -8.06 0.18 -12.03
N ASP A 406 -8.91 0.06 -13.07
CA ASP A 406 -8.90 0.96 -14.23
C ASP A 406 -9.15 2.42 -13.88
N VAL A 407 -9.96 2.68 -12.85
CA VAL A 407 -10.22 4.04 -12.38
C VAL A 407 -9.05 4.51 -11.53
N PHE A 408 -8.59 3.69 -10.58
CA PHE A 408 -7.50 4.04 -9.66
C PHE A 408 -6.20 4.38 -10.39
N GLU A 409 -5.85 3.63 -11.43
CA GLU A 409 -4.64 3.85 -12.24
C GLU A 409 -4.75 5.06 -13.19
N ARG A 410 -5.96 5.56 -13.47
CA ARG A 410 -6.21 6.68 -14.38
C ARG A 410 -6.56 7.99 -13.67
N ILE A 411 -6.46 8.05 -12.34
CA ILE A 411 -6.60 9.31 -11.61
C ILE A 411 -5.38 10.17 -11.91
N HIS A 412 -5.59 11.31 -12.56
CA HIS A 412 -4.55 12.28 -12.91
C HIS A 412 -5.07 13.71 -12.76
N PRO A 413 -4.20 14.72 -12.65
CA PRO A 413 -4.63 16.12 -12.61
C PRO A 413 -5.44 16.53 -13.84
N MET A 414 -6.30 17.53 -13.70
CA MET A 414 -7.26 17.98 -14.71
C MET A 414 -8.42 17.00 -15.01
N THR A 415 -8.56 15.91 -14.25
CA THR A 415 -9.75 15.05 -14.33
C THR A 415 -10.81 15.49 -13.32
N TYR A 416 -12.09 15.27 -13.63
CA TYR A 416 -13.16 15.39 -12.64
C TYR A 416 -13.14 14.13 -11.80
N LEU A 417 -13.16 14.27 -10.49
CA LEU A 417 -13.14 13.16 -9.55
C LEU A 417 -14.38 13.23 -8.69
N VAL A 418 -15.20 12.18 -8.75
CA VAL A 418 -16.33 11.96 -7.85
C VAL A 418 -15.95 10.83 -6.90
N CYS A 419 -16.08 11.07 -5.60
CA CYS A 419 -15.88 10.04 -4.58
C CYS A 419 -17.13 9.97 -3.70
N THR A 420 -17.75 8.80 -3.64
CA THR A 420 -18.95 8.59 -2.82
C THR A 420 -18.59 7.92 -1.49
N GLN A 421 -19.45 8.07 -0.48
CA GLN A 421 -19.33 7.46 0.85
C GLN A 421 -17.95 7.65 1.48
N MET A 422 -17.34 8.82 1.28
CA MET A 422 -16.07 9.21 1.88
C MET A 422 -16.28 9.50 3.36
N ARG A 423 -15.26 9.22 4.19
CA ARG A 423 -15.26 9.51 5.62
C ARG A 423 -14.45 10.74 5.93
N VAL A 424 -15.05 11.65 6.68
CA VAL A 424 -14.38 12.84 7.23
C VAL A 424 -13.44 12.41 8.34
N MET A 425 -12.17 12.78 8.20
CA MET A 425 -11.13 12.56 9.18
C MET A 425 -10.66 13.92 9.67
N THR A 426 -11.15 14.30 10.84
CA THR A 426 -10.65 15.47 11.57
C THR A 426 -9.47 15.02 12.43
N GLU A 427 -8.31 15.64 12.23
CA GLU A 427 -7.19 15.46 13.13
C GLU A 427 -7.34 16.42 14.32
N ASN A 428 -7.55 15.85 15.51
CA ASN A 428 -7.93 16.59 16.73
C ASN A 428 -6.94 17.68 17.17
N HIS A 429 -5.74 17.72 16.60
CA HIS A 429 -4.63 18.58 17.05
C HIS A 429 -4.28 19.69 16.06
N SER A 430 -4.38 19.42 14.75
CA SER A 430 -4.16 20.39 13.68
C SER A 430 -5.47 21.13 13.32
N ARG A 431 -6.64 20.51 13.49
CA ARG A 431 -7.90 20.90 12.82
C ARG A 431 -7.84 20.70 11.30
N THR A 432 -6.78 20.08 10.78
CA THR A 432 -6.77 19.64 9.40
C THR A 432 -7.86 18.59 9.19
N VAL A 433 -8.70 18.82 8.19
CA VAL A 433 -9.73 17.88 7.76
C VAL A 433 -9.36 17.29 6.41
N TYR A 434 -9.39 15.96 6.33
CA TYR A 434 -9.21 15.22 5.09
C TYR A 434 -10.31 14.16 4.93
N LEU A 435 -10.45 13.63 3.72
CA LEU A 435 -11.40 12.59 3.40
C LEU A 435 -10.67 11.29 3.09
N THR A 436 -11.16 10.17 3.64
CA THR A 436 -10.63 8.84 3.33
C THR A 436 -11.73 7.92 2.79
N THR A 437 -11.39 7.02 1.87
CA THR A 437 -12.37 6.07 1.31
C THR A 437 -12.87 5.09 2.36
N SER A 438 -14.15 4.73 2.29
CA SER A 438 -14.77 3.66 3.08
C SER A 438 -14.82 2.33 2.30
N ASN A 439 -15.44 1.29 2.89
CA ASN A 439 -15.64 0.03 2.17
C ASN A 439 -16.65 0.17 1.03
N GLU A 440 -17.56 1.14 1.13
CA GLU A 440 -18.66 1.39 0.21
C GLU A 440 -18.37 2.56 -0.76
N SER A 441 -17.16 3.12 -0.68
CA SER A 441 -16.75 4.19 -1.57
C SER A 441 -16.68 3.72 -3.01
N GLN A 442 -17.24 4.52 -3.91
CA GLN A 442 -17.14 4.34 -5.35
C GLN A 442 -16.49 5.61 -5.92
N ILE A 443 -15.59 5.42 -6.88
CA ILE A 443 -14.83 6.50 -7.49
C ILE A 443 -15.20 6.59 -8.97
N PHE A 444 -15.43 7.80 -9.48
CA PHE A 444 -15.66 8.03 -10.90
C PHE A 444 -14.78 9.16 -11.39
N ILE A 445 -14.20 8.98 -12.56
CA ILE A 445 -13.36 9.97 -13.22
C ILE A 445 -13.97 10.45 -14.53
N THR A 446 -13.42 11.51 -15.14
CA THR A 446 -13.83 11.98 -16.46
C THR A 446 -13.93 10.81 -17.46
N GLY A 447 -15.04 10.76 -18.21
CA GLY A 447 -15.39 9.65 -19.12
C GLY A 447 -16.27 8.56 -18.49
N TRP A 448 -16.38 8.51 -17.15
CA TRP A 448 -17.11 7.47 -16.42
C TRP A 448 -18.37 7.98 -15.70
N HIS A 449 -18.72 9.26 -15.91
CA HIS A 449 -19.91 9.88 -15.31
C HIS A 449 -21.21 9.59 -16.08
N LYS A 450 -21.13 9.08 -17.32
CA LYS A 450 -22.31 8.86 -18.17
C LYS A 450 -23.25 7.85 -17.52
N GLY A 451 -24.52 8.22 -17.37
CA GLY A 451 -25.56 7.37 -16.80
C GLY A 451 -25.56 7.31 -15.27
N GLN A 452 -24.69 8.05 -14.58
CA GLN A 452 -24.65 8.04 -13.12
C GLN A 452 -25.77 8.90 -12.51
N PRO A 453 -26.48 8.41 -11.47
CA PRO A 453 -27.66 9.09 -10.95
C PRO A 453 -27.35 10.42 -10.23
N TYR A 454 -26.12 10.59 -9.73
CA TYR A 454 -25.70 11.84 -9.07
C TYR A 454 -25.63 13.06 -10.00
N THR A 455 -25.65 12.87 -11.32
CA THR A 455 -25.57 13.97 -12.29
C THR A 455 -26.74 14.98 -12.18
N LYS A 456 -27.84 14.59 -11.52
CA LYS A 456 -28.99 15.47 -11.27
C LYS A 456 -28.81 16.37 -10.03
N ASP A 457 -27.85 16.07 -9.16
CA ASP A 457 -27.60 16.79 -7.91
C ASP A 457 -27.23 18.26 -8.15
N ALA A 458 -27.72 19.15 -7.28
CA ALA A 458 -27.53 20.59 -7.43
C ALA A 458 -26.06 21.01 -7.26
N LYS A 459 -25.34 20.42 -6.29
CA LYS A 459 -23.92 20.74 -6.06
C LYS A 459 -23.04 20.24 -7.20
N VAL A 460 -23.37 19.07 -7.75
CA VAL A 460 -22.72 18.55 -8.97
C VAL A 460 -22.95 19.51 -10.15
N LYS A 461 -24.19 19.97 -10.37
CA LYS A 461 -24.48 20.96 -11.43
C LYS A 461 -23.72 22.26 -11.24
N ASN A 462 -23.66 22.78 -10.01
CA ASN A 462 -22.92 23.99 -9.67
C ASN A 462 -21.43 23.84 -9.95
N PHE A 463 -20.82 22.71 -9.57
CA PHE A 463 -19.43 22.40 -9.88
C PHE A 463 -19.16 22.38 -11.40
N ILE A 464 -20.03 21.73 -12.18
CA ILE A 464 -19.89 21.68 -13.64
C ILE A 464 -20.02 23.07 -14.26
N GLN A 465 -20.94 23.90 -13.75
CA GLN A 465 -21.07 25.29 -14.19
C GLN A 465 -19.84 26.13 -13.83
N TRP A 466 -19.33 25.99 -12.60
CA TRP A 466 -18.10 26.64 -12.16
C TRP A 466 -16.92 26.26 -13.05
N THR A 467 -16.76 24.97 -13.37
CA THR A 467 -15.63 24.51 -14.19
C THR A 467 -15.66 25.10 -15.59
N LYS A 468 -16.83 25.29 -16.18
CA LYS A 468 -16.99 25.95 -17.49
C LYS A 468 -16.56 27.42 -17.49
N SER A 469 -16.52 28.06 -16.33
CA SER A 469 -16.04 29.45 -16.18
C SER A 469 -14.52 29.55 -16.04
N GLN A 470 -13.81 28.44 -15.85
CA GLN A 470 -12.38 28.43 -15.59
C GLN A 470 -11.56 28.45 -16.89
N ASN A 471 -10.40 29.10 -16.85
CA ASN A 471 -9.41 29.04 -17.92
C ASN A 471 -8.54 27.77 -17.77
N GLU A 472 -8.61 26.88 -18.74
CA GLU A 472 -7.87 25.60 -18.72
C GLU A 472 -6.35 25.78 -18.63
N ALA A 473 -5.78 26.75 -19.36
CA ALA A 473 -4.34 26.99 -19.37
C ALA A 473 -3.84 27.47 -18.00
N ASP A 474 -4.64 28.25 -17.28
CA ASP A 474 -4.27 28.71 -15.94
C ASP A 474 -4.42 27.61 -14.88
N GLN A 475 -5.38 26.70 -15.05
CA GLN A 475 -5.53 25.55 -14.18
C GLN A 475 -4.37 24.55 -14.36
N ILE A 476 -3.99 24.24 -15.61
CA ILE A 476 -2.87 23.34 -15.90
C ILE A 476 -1.58 23.83 -15.23
N LYS A 477 -1.29 25.13 -15.26
CA LYS A 477 -0.11 25.72 -14.60
C LYS A 477 -0.05 25.42 -13.09
N LYS A 478 -1.20 25.23 -12.45
CA LYS A 478 -1.32 24.95 -11.01
C LYS A 478 -1.26 23.45 -10.67
N THR A 479 -1.30 22.57 -11.67
CA THR A 479 -1.37 21.13 -11.45
C THR A 479 -0.01 20.46 -11.24
N VAL A 480 0.01 19.46 -10.36
CA VAL A 480 1.21 18.73 -9.95
C VAL A 480 0.92 17.24 -9.87
N ILE A 481 1.91 16.41 -10.16
CA ILE A 481 1.82 14.96 -10.04
C ILE A 481 3.09 14.40 -9.38
N GLY A 482 2.94 13.29 -8.66
CA GLY A 482 4.03 12.60 -8.01
C GLY A 482 4.40 13.19 -6.67
N GLY A 483 5.63 12.90 -6.24
CA GLY A 483 6.18 13.44 -5.01
C GLY A 483 5.91 12.58 -3.78
N TYR A 484 6.77 12.76 -2.79
CA TYR A 484 6.51 12.31 -1.42
C TYR A 484 5.46 13.23 -0.77
N TYR A 485 4.40 12.63 -0.20
CA TYR A 485 3.32 13.37 0.46
C TYR A 485 3.26 13.01 1.96
N PRO A 486 3.87 13.82 2.84
CA PRO A 486 4.03 13.53 4.27
C PRO A 486 2.76 13.79 5.07
N PHE A 487 1.68 13.09 4.75
CA PHE A 487 0.38 13.25 5.39
C PHE A 487 -0.20 11.90 5.85
N PRO A 488 -0.90 11.84 7.01
CA PRO A 488 -1.08 12.93 7.97
C PRO A 488 0.23 13.31 8.66
N ARG A 489 0.35 14.58 9.06
CA ARG A 489 1.55 15.08 9.73
C ARG A 489 1.65 14.48 11.14
N PRO A 490 2.86 14.14 11.62
CA PRO A 490 3.00 13.73 13.01
C PRO A 490 2.55 14.86 13.97
N PRO A 491 1.87 14.55 15.09
CA PRO A 491 1.30 15.52 16.02
C PRO A 491 2.41 16.37 16.69
N ASP A 492 2.04 17.47 17.33
CA ASP A 492 2.95 18.42 17.99
C ASP A 492 3.83 17.83 19.09
N SER A 493 3.41 16.74 19.77
CA SER A 493 4.22 16.08 20.80
C SER A 493 4.37 14.58 20.57
N PHE A 494 5.50 14.03 21.02
CA PHE A 494 5.77 12.59 20.92
C PHE A 494 4.79 11.76 21.78
N LEU A 495 4.34 12.27 22.92
CA LEU A 495 3.32 11.60 23.73
C LEU A 495 2.01 11.42 22.95
N LYS A 496 1.58 12.45 22.20
CA LYS A 496 0.41 12.33 21.31
C LYS A 496 0.68 11.37 20.16
N TYR A 497 1.91 11.33 19.64
CA TYR A 497 2.31 10.37 18.60
C TYR A 497 2.22 8.92 19.08
N CYS A 498 2.68 8.63 20.31
CA CYS A 498 2.56 7.32 20.94
C CYS A 498 1.11 6.92 21.23
N LYS A 499 0.19 7.90 21.30
CA LYS A 499 -1.21 7.69 21.68
C LYS A 499 -1.28 7.01 23.06
N ASN A 500 -1.93 5.85 23.14
CA ASN A 500 -2.08 5.04 24.35
C ASN A 500 -1.06 3.89 24.44
N ASN A 501 -0.09 3.81 23.52
CA ASN A 501 0.94 2.77 23.54
C ASN A 501 2.12 3.22 24.43
N GLU A 502 2.83 2.24 24.99
CA GLU A 502 4.07 2.50 25.72
C GLU A 502 5.13 3.04 24.76
N VAL A 503 5.86 4.09 25.17
CA VAL A 503 6.90 4.75 24.35
C VAL A 503 7.91 3.74 23.80
N GLU A 504 8.35 2.79 24.64
CA GLU A 504 9.33 1.76 24.28
C GLU A 504 8.84 0.85 23.15
N SER A 505 7.53 0.64 23.01
CA SER A 505 6.96 -0.15 21.92
C SER A 505 6.91 0.59 20.57
N VAL A 506 7.08 1.92 20.59
CA VAL A 506 7.02 2.79 19.40
C VAL A 506 8.42 3.11 18.88
N LEU A 507 9.40 3.20 19.77
CA LEU A 507 10.79 3.49 19.41
C LEU A 507 11.49 2.26 18.84
N LYS A 508 12.27 2.49 17.78
CA LYS A 508 13.14 1.50 17.15
C LYS A 508 14.60 1.89 17.38
N PRO A 509 15.50 0.95 17.74
CA PRO A 509 16.92 1.21 17.74
C PRO A 509 17.40 1.57 16.33
N ILE A 510 18.28 2.57 16.22
CA ILE A 510 18.84 2.99 14.92
C ILE A 510 19.59 1.85 14.20
N GLY A 511 20.20 0.93 14.95
CA GLY A 511 20.88 -0.25 14.41
C GLY A 511 19.93 -1.24 13.71
N GLU A 512 18.62 -1.18 13.97
CA GLU A 512 17.63 -2.01 13.29
C GLU A 512 17.19 -1.43 11.93
N ILE A 513 17.54 -0.18 11.59
CA ILE A 513 17.09 0.45 10.35
C ILE A 513 17.48 -0.35 9.11
N GLY A 514 18.68 -0.93 9.07
CA GLY A 514 19.10 -1.79 7.95
C GLY A 514 18.14 -2.96 7.73
N LYS A 515 17.74 -3.65 8.80
CA LYS A 515 16.75 -4.73 8.74
C LYS A 515 15.37 -4.21 8.31
N GLU A 516 14.95 -3.07 8.84
CA GLU A 516 13.68 -2.44 8.46
C GLU A 516 13.64 -2.11 6.96
N VAL A 517 14.74 -1.59 6.39
CA VAL A 517 14.90 -1.33 4.96
C VAL A 517 14.87 -2.62 4.12
N GLU A 518 15.51 -3.67 4.61
CA GLU A 518 15.56 -4.98 3.92
C GLU A 518 14.19 -5.66 3.84
N GLU A 519 13.33 -5.48 4.86
CA GLU A 519 11.99 -6.05 4.92
C GLU A 519 10.93 -5.29 4.09
N LEU A 520 11.25 -4.08 3.61
CA LEU A 520 10.32 -3.28 2.80
C LEU A 520 10.07 -3.92 1.43
N HIS A 521 8.80 -3.99 1.07
CA HIS A 521 8.36 -4.37 -0.26
C HIS A 521 8.19 -3.12 -1.15
N TYR A 522 8.15 -3.32 -2.47
CA TYR A 522 7.97 -2.26 -3.47
C TYR A 522 6.82 -1.30 -3.10
N ARG A 523 7.06 0.01 -3.06
CA ARG A 523 6.10 1.06 -2.70
C ARG A 523 5.47 0.90 -1.31
N GLU A 524 6.03 0.06 -0.44
CA GLU A 524 5.62 0.01 0.96
C GLU A 524 6.07 1.29 1.65
N HIS A 525 5.11 2.02 2.22
CA HIS A 525 5.35 3.15 3.09
C HIS A 525 5.33 2.68 4.55
N LYS A 526 6.42 2.96 5.28
CA LYS A 526 6.55 2.61 6.70
C LYS A 526 7.09 3.80 7.49
N ARG A 527 6.38 4.18 8.54
CA ARG A 527 6.78 5.23 9.47
C ARG A 527 7.35 4.61 10.75
N ILE A 528 8.55 5.02 11.14
CA ILE A 528 9.22 4.57 12.38
C ILE A 528 9.67 5.77 13.21
N ALA A 529 9.87 5.56 14.52
CA ALA A 529 10.44 6.55 15.42
C ALA A 529 11.79 6.04 15.93
N VAL A 530 12.84 6.87 15.82
CA VAL A 530 14.18 6.53 16.30
C VAL A 530 14.71 7.63 17.21
N GLN A 531 15.48 7.26 18.22
CA GLN A 531 16.14 8.21 19.10
C GLN A 531 17.60 8.38 18.68
N GLY A 532 18.08 9.63 18.65
CA GLY A 532 19.45 9.93 18.22
C GLY A 532 19.84 11.40 18.45
N ILE A 533 20.93 11.80 17.82
CA ILE A 533 21.53 13.14 17.89
C ILE A 533 21.72 13.66 16.46
N ILE A 534 21.26 14.88 16.17
CA ILE A 534 21.51 15.52 14.87
C ILE A 534 22.98 15.95 14.84
N SER A 535 23.75 15.37 13.92
CA SER A 535 25.21 15.47 13.90
C SER A 535 25.76 16.19 12.68
N ALA A 536 25.02 16.21 11.57
CA ALA A 536 25.35 17.01 10.40
C ALA A 536 24.09 17.36 9.61
N ILE A 537 24.17 18.44 8.85
CA ILE A 537 23.17 18.86 7.89
C ILE A 537 23.85 19.50 6.68
N ARG A 538 23.38 19.19 5.47
CA ARG A 538 23.82 19.87 4.25
C ARG A 538 22.67 20.08 3.28
N TYR A 539 22.64 21.23 2.63
CA TYR A 539 21.71 21.52 1.56
C TYR A 539 22.20 20.92 0.23
N ILE A 540 21.26 20.33 -0.52
CA ILE A 540 21.49 19.72 -1.83
C ILE A 540 20.54 20.37 -2.83
N SER A 541 21.10 21.13 -3.78
CA SER A 541 20.32 21.75 -4.86
C SER A 541 19.82 20.70 -5.87
N CYS A 542 18.53 20.75 -6.19
CA CYS A 542 17.90 19.89 -7.20
C CYS A 542 18.39 20.17 -8.64
N SER A 543 19.07 21.31 -8.89
CA SER A 543 19.64 21.63 -10.21
C SER A 543 20.85 20.76 -10.60
N ASN A 544 21.48 20.06 -9.63
CA ASN A 544 22.70 19.29 -9.86
C ASN A 544 22.44 17.77 -9.96
N ALA A 545 21.18 17.32 -9.91
CA ALA A 545 20.85 15.89 -9.97
C ALA A 545 21.06 15.26 -11.36
N ALA A 546 21.29 16.08 -12.40
CA ALA A 546 21.66 15.63 -13.75
C ALA A 546 23.17 15.34 -13.90
N GLU A 547 24.02 15.78 -12.96
CA GLU A 547 25.47 15.57 -12.98
C GLU A 547 25.96 15.07 -11.61
N ALA A 548 25.67 13.82 -11.29
CA ALA A 548 26.55 13.09 -10.37
C ALA A 548 27.73 12.54 -11.19
N PRO A 549 28.99 12.73 -10.77
CA PRO A 549 30.13 12.24 -11.51
C PRO A 549 30.07 10.71 -11.54
N GLY A 550 30.08 10.15 -12.76
CA GLY A 550 30.46 8.77 -12.98
C GLY A 550 31.93 8.58 -12.60
N GLY A 551 32.19 8.47 -11.30
CA GLY A 551 33.43 7.95 -10.76
C GLY A 551 33.12 6.60 -10.13
N GLU A 552 33.66 5.54 -10.72
CA GLU A 552 33.75 4.24 -10.06
C GLU A 552 34.39 4.42 -8.68
N LEU A 553 33.59 4.33 -7.62
CA LEU A 553 34.12 3.96 -6.31
C LEU A 553 34.48 2.48 -6.39
N VAL A 554 35.71 2.22 -6.80
CA VAL A 554 36.38 0.92 -6.67
C VAL A 554 36.20 0.48 -5.22
N GLN A 555 35.37 -0.55 -5.01
CA GLN A 555 35.36 -1.33 -3.77
C GLN A 555 36.77 -1.87 -3.57
N LYS A 556 37.49 -1.30 -2.61
CA LYS A 556 38.75 -1.87 -2.15
C LYS A 556 38.40 -2.97 -1.15
N ASP A 557 38.08 -4.14 -1.68
CA ASP A 557 37.99 -5.38 -0.91
C ASP A 557 39.29 -5.58 -0.13
N THR A 558 39.23 -5.43 1.19
CA THR A 558 40.28 -5.92 2.09
C THR A 558 39.76 -7.21 2.72
N SER A 559 39.77 -8.27 1.92
CA SER A 559 39.78 -9.65 2.42
C SER A 559 41.12 -10.28 2.07
N GLN A 560 42.17 -9.90 2.82
CA GLN A 560 43.44 -10.62 2.79
C GLN A 560 43.29 -11.94 3.54
N SER A 561 42.87 -12.96 2.80
CA SER A 561 43.25 -14.35 3.04
C SER A 561 44.74 -14.48 2.69
N LEU A 562 45.62 -14.60 3.69
CA LEU A 562 46.97 -15.10 3.48
C LEU A 562 46.91 -16.62 3.45
N GLY A 563 47.08 -17.19 2.26
CA GLY A 563 47.30 -18.60 2.05
C GLY A 563 48.75 -19.01 2.35
N SER A 564 48.94 -20.30 2.55
CA SER A 564 50.24 -20.94 2.32
C SER A 564 50.01 -22.34 1.75
N SER A 565 50.62 -22.57 0.59
CA SER A 565 50.64 -23.80 -0.19
C SER A 565 51.75 -24.77 0.23
N SER A 566 51.42 -26.06 0.13
CA SER A 566 52.24 -27.22 -0.30
C SER A 566 53.55 -27.62 0.44
N MET A 567 53.47 -28.82 1.03
CA MET A 567 54.37 -30.00 0.91
C MET A 567 55.85 -29.90 1.36
N SER A 568 56.20 -30.66 2.41
CA SER A 568 57.38 -31.53 2.44
C SER A 568 57.33 -32.56 3.58
N GLN A 569 57.89 -33.74 3.28
CA GLN A 569 58.03 -34.99 4.01
C GLN A 569 58.83 -34.96 5.33
N GLU A 570 58.58 -36.02 6.11
CA GLU A 570 59.50 -36.84 6.93
C GLU A 570 59.73 -36.57 8.45
N ASP A 571 59.35 -37.62 9.18
CA ASP A 571 60.02 -38.30 10.30
C ASP A 571 60.02 -37.79 11.76
N CYS A 572 59.15 -38.46 12.53
CA CYS A 572 59.46 -39.42 13.60
C CYS A 572 59.50 -39.03 15.11
N VAL A 573 58.85 -39.94 15.86
CA VAL A 573 58.95 -40.33 17.28
C VAL A 573 58.06 -39.66 18.35
N ASP A 574 56.88 -40.28 18.52
CA ASP A 574 56.41 -41.05 19.72
C ASP A 574 56.42 -40.40 21.13
N LYS A 575 55.22 -40.22 21.71
CA LYS A 575 54.70 -41.06 22.81
C LYS A 575 53.33 -40.59 23.35
N GLY A 576 52.36 -41.51 23.33
CA GLY A 576 51.67 -41.90 24.58
C GLY A 576 50.20 -41.54 24.81
N LYS A 577 49.33 -42.50 24.42
CA LYS A 577 48.14 -43.06 25.14
C LYS A 577 46.85 -42.23 25.24
N ASN A 578 45.81 -42.68 24.50
CA ASN A 578 44.62 -43.48 24.92
C ASN A 578 43.48 -42.54 25.35
N GLU A 579 42.22 -42.65 24.90
CA GLU A 579 41.40 -43.83 24.53
C GLU A 579 40.23 -43.41 23.60
N GLU A 580 39.52 -44.42 23.08
CA GLU A 580 38.70 -44.55 21.85
C GLU A 580 37.42 -43.68 21.72
N VAL A 581 36.98 -43.15 20.54
CA VAL A 581 36.65 -43.71 19.19
C VAL A 581 35.35 -44.54 19.23
N LYS A 582 34.34 -44.49 18.33
CA LYS A 582 33.91 -43.77 17.10
C LYS A 582 32.39 -44.13 16.92
N SER A 583 31.53 -43.35 16.26
CA SER A 583 31.24 -43.34 14.80
C SER A 583 31.09 -44.77 14.21
N SER A 584 30.21 -45.14 13.29
CA SER A 584 29.41 -44.46 12.27
C SER A 584 28.92 -45.56 11.29
N LEU A 585 27.94 -45.22 10.45
CA LEU A 585 27.69 -45.75 9.09
C LEU A 585 26.84 -47.03 8.91
N GLU A 586 25.83 -46.84 8.04
CA GLU A 586 25.09 -47.74 7.14
C GLU A 586 26.00 -48.78 6.41
N PRO A 587 25.52 -49.77 5.59
CA PRO A 587 24.32 -49.78 4.73
C PRO A 587 23.68 -51.20 4.50
N PRO A 588 23.16 -51.61 3.32
CA PRO A 588 21.72 -51.85 3.07
C PRO A 588 21.39 -53.29 2.62
N CYS A 589 20.12 -53.55 2.28
CA CYS A 589 19.58 -54.50 1.26
C CYS A 589 18.33 -55.30 1.72
N THR A 590 17.25 -55.16 0.94
CA THR A 590 16.05 -56.02 0.82
C THR A 590 16.35 -57.30 0.01
N PRO A 591 15.39 -58.24 -0.31
CA PRO A 591 14.05 -58.56 0.24
C PRO A 591 13.85 -60.09 0.50
N GLY A 592 12.73 -60.49 1.11
CA GLY A 592 12.31 -61.91 1.13
C GLY A 592 11.00 -62.15 1.90
N GLU A 593 10.00 -62.65 1.19
CA GLU A 593 8.61 -62.87 1.59
C GLU A 593 8.44 -63.92 2.69
N HIS A 594 7.33 -63.86 3.47
CA HIS A 594 6.37 -64.97 3.63
C HIS A 594 5.14 -64.52 4.47
N GLN A 595 4.01 -64.47 3.75
CA GLN A 595 2.63 -64.82 4.11
C GLN A 595 2.25 -65.03 5.60
N HIS A 596 1.14 -64.41 6.04
CA HIS A 596 -0.09 -65.14 6.39
C HIS A 596 -1.35 -64.23 6.43
N GLN A 597 -2.39 -64.75 5.79
CA GLN A 597 -3.84 -64.47 5.75
C GLN A 597 -4.46 -63.71 6.94
N ALA A 598 -5.28 -62.67 6.73
CA ALA A 598 -6.67 -62.60 6.22
C ALA A 598 -7.72 -62.60 7.35
N LEU A 599 -8.55 -61.55 7.47
CA LEU A 599 -10.00 -61.62 7.25
C LEU A 599 -10.71 -60.26 7.45
N LEU A 600 -11.80 -60.16 6.69
CA LEU A 600 -12.68 -59.02 6.45
C LEU A 600 -13.55 -58.62 7.65
N SER A 601 -13.98 -57.36 7.71
CA SER A 601 -15.40 -57.06 7.90
C SER A 601 -15.78 -55.67 7.40
N LYS A 602 -16.76 -55.66 6.49
CA LYS A 602 -17.62 -54.51 6.13
C LYS A 602 -18.62 -54.26 7.26
N GLY A 603 -19.02 -53.00 7.45
CA GLY A 603 -20.21 -52.68 8.24
C GLY A 603 -20.55 -51.19 8.24
N SER A 604 -21.54 -50.81 7.41
CA SER A 604 -22.29 -49.54 7.51
C SER A 604 -23.00 -49.44 8.87
N SER A 605 -23.23 -48.29 9.50
CA SER A 605 -24.33 -47.36 9.20
C SER A 605 -24.72 -46.60 10.49
N VAL A 606 -25.48 -45.50 10.32
CA VAL A 606 -26.45 -44.88 11.26
C VAL A 606 -26.01 -43.67 12.11
N LYS A 607 -26.79 -42.60 11.85
CA LYS A 607 -27.00 -41.33 12.55
C LYS A 607 -27.39 -41.50 14.03
N ARG A 608 -27.02 -40.53 14.88
CA ARG A 608 -27.88 -40.11 16.01
C ARG A 608 -27.80 -38.59 16.25
N LYS A 609 -28.99 -37.98 16.24
CA LYS A 609 -29.33 -36.65 16.79
C LYS A 609 -29.36 -36.73 18.32
N THR A 610 -29.02 -35.63 18.98
CA THR A 610 -29.60 -35.30 20.30
C THR A 610 -29.87 -33.80 20.39
N THR A 611 -31.13 -33.47 20.69
CA THR A 611 -31.70 -32.16 21.01
C THR A 611 -31.95 -32.04 22.52
N HIS A 612 -32.18 -30.81 22.99
CA HIS A 612 -32.73 -30.34 24.30
C HIS A 612 -31.72 -29.53 25.13
N ARG A 613 -32.05 -28.42 25.79
CA ARG A 613 -33.26 -27.59 25.94
C ARG A 613 -32.81 -26.26 26.56
N PHE A 614 -33.45 -25.15 26.19
CA PHE A 614 -33.38 -23.89 26.94
C PHE A 614 -34.21 -23.96 28.23
N ARG A 615 -33.77 -23.27 29.28
CA ARG A 615 -34.64 -22.77 30.34
C ARG A 615 -34.43 -21.25 30.47
N ARG A 616 -35.55 -20.57 30.59
CA ARG A 616 -35.76 -19.11 30.61
C ARG A 616 -36.28 -18.81 32.00
N ASP A 617 -35.80 -17.75 32.65
CA ASP A 617 -36.53 -17.07 33.72
C ASP A 617 -36.44 -15.56 33.46
N ALA A 618 -37.56 -14.90 33.68
CA ALA A 618 -37.85 -13.51 33.36
C ALA A 618 -38.04 -12.73 34.66
N GLU A 619 -37.68 -11.44 34.68
CA GLU A 619 -38.37 -10.43 35.49
C GLU A 619 -38.09 -9.01 34.98
N GLN A 620 -39.05 -8.12 35.24
CA GLN A 620 -39.39 -6.87 34.54
C GLN A 620 -38.71 -5.61 35.13
N GLY A 621 -38.64 -4.52 34.34
CA GLY A 621 -38.51 -3.13 34.84
C GLY A 621 -37.95 -2.12 33.82
N GLY A 622 -38.71 -1.05 33.50
CA GLY A 622 -38.38 0.03 32.53
C GLY A 622 -37.19 0.92 32.94
N THR A 623 -36.58 1.79 32.11
CA THR A 623 -37.08 2.91 31.26
C THR A 623 -35.92 3.32 30.28
N PRO A 624 -36.11 4.18 29.24
CA PRO A 624 -35.24 4.23 28.06
C PRO A 624 -34.02 5.15 28.25
N VAL A 625 -32.85 4.70 27.81
CA VAL A 625 -31.65 5.54 27.66
C VAL A 625 -31.15 5.43 26.23
N SER A 626 -31.02 6.60 25.58
CA SER A 626 -30.53 6.82 24.22
C SER A 626 -29.14 6.20 24.00
N PRO A 627 -28.87 5.50 22.88
CA PRO A 627 -27.54 5.01 22.59
C PRO A 627 -26.69 6.10 21.93
N VAL A 628 -25.73 6.62 22.69
CA VAL A 628 -24.58 7.38 22.20
C VAL A 628 -23.69 6.42 21.39
N SER A 629 -23.52 6.75 20.12
CA SER A 629 -22.67 6.05 19.15
C SER A 629 -21.21 6.47 19.33
N SER A 630 -20.35 5.55 19.75
CA SER A 630 -18.90 5.73 19.70
C SER A 630 -18.20 4.39 19.49
N TYR A 631 -17.69 4.14 18.28
CA TYR A 631 -16.80 3.02 17.97
C TYR A 631 -15.64 3.50 17.09
N PRO A 632 -14.40 3.45 17.59
CA PRO A 632 -13.21 3.39 16.75
C PRO A 632 -12.68 1.95 16.68
N TYR A 633 -12.32 1.53 15.47
CA TYR A 633 -11.69 0.25 15.17
C TYR A 633 -10.21 0.29 15.57
N PHE A 634 -9.79 -0.55 16.52
CA PHE A 634 -8.42 -1.05 16.61
C PHE A 634 -8.39 -2.48 17.18
N THR A 635 -7.28 -3.14 16.89
CA THR A 635 -6.92 -4.54 17.12
C THR A 635 -7.15 -5.05 18.55
N ARG A 636 -7.56 -6.31 18.61
CA ARG A 636 -8.01 -7.07 19.79
C ARG A 636 -6.88 -7.34 20.80
N THR A 637 -7.02 -6.91 22.05
CA THR A 637 -6.35 -7.54 23.22
C THR A 637 -7.26 -7.60 24.45
N VAL A 638 -6.94 -8.58 25.29
CA VAL A 638 -7.73 -9.21 26.36
C VAL A 638 -7.90 -8.29 27.57
N ARG A 639 -9.12 -8.13 28.09
CA ARG A 639 -9.43 -7.32 29.28
C ARG A 639 -9.58 -8.24 30.51
N ARG A 640 -8.67 -8.15 31.49
CA ARG A 640 -8.91 -8.59 32.87
C ARG A 640 -9.48 -7.41 33.67
N LYS A 641 -10.52 -7.67 34.45
CA LYS A 641 -11.25 -6.74 35.33
C LYS A 641 -10.58 -6.66 36.70
N LEU A 642 -10.48 -5.44 37.25
CA LEU A 642 -10.51 -4.99 38.66
C LEU A 642 -10.55 -3.44 38.54
N GLY A 643 -11.38 -2.61 39.18
CA GLY A 643 -12.40 -2.76 40.21
C GLY A 643 -12.18 -1.71 41.31
N LEU A 644 -12.83 -0.53 41.21
CA LEU A 644 -13.04 0.52 42.24
C LEU A 644 -11.77 1.22 42.80
N ASP A 645 -11.75 2.47 43.29
CA ASP A 645 -12.81 3.34 43.79
C ASP A 645 -12.43 4.84 43.78
N GLU A 646 -13.46 5.66 43.97
CA GLU A 646 -13.56 7.12 44.07
C GLU A 646 -12.65 7.80 45.12
N TYR A 647 -12.36 9.10 44.96
CA TYR A 647 -12.60 10.12 46.01
C TYR A 647 -12.62 11.56 45.42
N GLN A 648 -13.59 12.33 45.90
CA GLN A 648 -13.93 13.71 45.55
C GLN A 648 -13.28 14.74 46.50
N HIS A 649 -13.31 16.02 46.07
CA HIS A 649 -13.34 17.28 46.86
C HIS A 649 -12.07 17.67 47.64
N GLY A 650 -11.65 18.95 47.69
CA GLY A 650 -12.24 20.18 47.16
C GLY A 650 -11.45 21.44 47.56
N HIS A 651 -12.03 22.58 47.14
CA HIS A 651 -11.96 23.95 47.67
C HIS A 651 -10.68 24.81 47.63
N SER A 652 -10.88 25.95 46.95
CA SER A 652 -10.19 27.25 46.91
C SER A 652 -10.18 27.99 48.25
N VAL A 653 -9.11 28.77 48.54
CA VAL A 653 -9.17 30.09 49.22
C VAL A 653 -8.00 30.99 48.76
N GLN A 654 -8.31 32.29 48.58
CA GLN A 654 -7.44 33.45 48.26
C GLN A 654 -6.64 33.97 49.47
N ASP A 655 -5.52 34.66 49.21
CA ASP A 655 -5.14 36.00 49.77
C ASP A 655 -3.75 36.36 49.21
N LYS A 656 -3.56 37.42 48.39
CA LYS A 656 -3.48 38.88 48.62
C LYS A 656 -2.26 39.39 49.42
N ASN A 657 -1.52 40.27 48.72
CA ASN A 657 -0.74 41.44 49.13
C ASN A 657 0.74 41.33 49.54
N GLY A 658 1.52 42.31 49.02
CA GLY A 658 2.87 42.70 49.47
C GLY A 658 3.83 42.95 48.30
N GLN A 659 3.65 44.00 47.48
CA GLN A 659 4.27 45.34 47.60
C GLN A 659 5.76 45.40 47.18
N ALA A 660 6.01 46.25 46.19
CA ALA A 660 7.29 46.60 45.56
C ALA A 660 8.26 47.37 46.45
N VAL A 661 9.58 47.28 46.15
CA VAL A 661 10.58 48.34 46.32
C VAL A 661 11.67 48.21 45.24
N SER A 662 12.04 49.35 44.65
CA SER A 662 13.07 49.58 43.63
C SER A 662 14.47 49.84 44.23
N ASP A 663 15.43 50.02 43.33
CA ASP A 663 16.71 50.72 43.45
C ASP A 663 17.94 49.87 43.83
N SER A 664 18.89 49.78 42.91
CA SER A 664 19.97 50.79 42.84
C SER A 664 20.99 50.49 41.73
N LEU A 665 21.25 51.52 40.91
CA LEU A 665 22.40 51.66 40.01
C LEU A 665 23.65 52.00 40.83
N GLN A 666 24.81 51.47 40.45
CA GLN A 666 26.07 52.15 40.72
C GLN A 666 27.13 51.88 39.64
N TYR A 667 27.58 53.00 39.05
CA TYR A 667 28.66 53.19 38.09
C TYR A 667 30.06 52.92 38.68
N CYS A 668 31.03 52.56 37.83
CA CYS A 668 32.44 52.97 37.92
C CYS A 668 33.15 52.91 36.54
N THR A 669 33.31 54.09 35.95
CA THR A 669 34.43 54.67 35.15
C THR A 669 35.42 53.81 34.33
N ASP A 670 35.34 54.02 33.01
CA ASP A 670 36.36 54.47 32.03
C ASP A 670 37.85 54.07 32.14
N GLN A 671 38.35 53.47 31.04
CA GLN A 671 39.62 53.86 30.42
C GLN A 671 39.61 53.53 28.91
N GLU A 672 39.91 54.57 28.10
CA GLU A 672 40.04 54.54 26.65
C GLU A 672 41.26 53.74 26.17
N GLY A 673 41.09 53.02 25.06
CA GLY A 673 42.17 52.42 24.28
C GLY A 673 41.74 52.32 22.82
N VAL A 674 42.11 53.32 22.02
CA VAL A 674 41.88 53.38 20.57
C VAL A 674 42.87 52.46 19.85
N SER A 675 42.37 51.53 19.04
CA SER A 675 43.12 50.98 17.91
C SER A 675 42.16 50.64 16.75
N ASN A 676 42.21 51.46 15.70
CA ASN A 676 41.64 51.22 14.38
C ASN A 676 42.33 50.03 13.71
N THR A 677 41.62 49.04 13.17
CA THR A 677 41.79 48.58 11.77
C THR A 677 40.73 47.57 11.32
N ALA A 678 40.31 47.75 10.06
CA ALA A 678 39.70 46.80 9.13
C ALA A 678 38.25 46.36 9.37
N GLU A 679 37.33 47.23 8.95
CA GLU A 679 36.09 46.81 8.29
C GLU A 679 36.44 45.86 7.15
N THR A 680 36.24 44.57 7.36
CA THR A 680 36.14 43.61 6.26
C THR A 680 34.66 43.46 6.01
N GLU A 681 34.20 43.95 4.86
CA GLU A 681 32.88 43.65 4.31
C GLU A 681 32.77 42.13 4.16
N ASP A 682 32.27 41.44 5.20
CA ASP A 682 31.91 40.04 5.13
C ASP A 682 30.65 39.96 4.26
N THR A 683 30.88 39.69 2.98
CA THR A 683 29.81 39.41 2.02
C THR A 683 29.19 38.10 2.49
N GLY A 684 28.03 38.18 3.15
CA GLY A 684 27.41 37.07 3.88
C GLY A 684 27.49 35.74 3.13
N ARG A 685 28.37 34.85 3.59
CA ARG A 685 28.38 33.45 3.17
C ARG A 685 27.17 32.76 3.78
N THR A 686 26.20 32.39 2.95
CA THR A 686 25.17 31.42 3.33
C THR A 686 25.85 30.12 3.75
N CYS A 687 25.52 29.63 4.94
CA CYS A 687 26.14 28.44 5.51
C CYS A 687 25.29 27.23 5.09
N ASP A 688 25.50 26.75 3.87
CA ASP A 688 24.70 25.65 3.28
C ASP A 688 24.93 24.28 3.95
N SER A 689 25.80 24.20 4.97
CA SER A 689 26.07 22.96 5.71
C SER A 689 26.61 23.23 7.12
N TRP A 690 26.31 22.33 8.05
CA TRP A 690 26.88 22.29 9.39
C TRP A 690 27.20 20.85 9.82
N GLN A 691 28.22 20.69 10.65
CA GLN A 691 28.57 19.42 11.29
C GLN A 691 28.99 19.69 12.75
N SER A 692 28.68 18.77 13.66
CA SER A 692 29.08 18.87 15.06
C SER A 692 30.53 18.40 15.29
N ASP A 693 31.14 18.86 16.37
CA ASP A 693 32.46 18.38 16.80
C ASP A 693 32.43 16.89 17.19
N LEU A 694 31.30 16.43 17.72
CA LEU A 694 31.06 15.01 18.00
C LEU A 694 31.13 14.20 16.70
N TRP A 695 30.49 14.66 15.63
CA TRP A 695 30.51 13.98 14.33
C TRP A 695 31.93 13.80 13.80
N ALA A 696 32.75 14.85 13.88
CA ALA A 696 34.14 14.80 13.44
C ALA A 696 34.99 13.73 14.18
N GLN A 697 34.66 13.44 15.44
CA GLN A 697 35.37 12.46 16.26
C GLN A 697 34.93 11.01 16.03
N VAL A 698 33.66 10.80 15.66
CA VAL A 698 33.02 9.47 15.64
C VAL A 698 32.80 8.90 14.25
N LYS A 699 32.69 9.74 13.19
CA LYS A 699 32.31 9.31 11.84
C LYS A 699 33.18 8.19 11.26
N ASP A 700 34.48 8.18 11.56
CA ASP A 700 35.44 7.21 11.03
C ASP A 700 35.52 5.92 11.88
N LYS A 701 34.76 5.84 12.98
CA LYS A 701 34.74 4.73 13.96
C LYS A 701 33.38 4.05 14.07
N LEU A 702 32.43 4.40 13.20
CA LEU A 702 31.10 3.80 13.19
C LEU A 702 31.17 2.32 12.79
N MET A 703 30.39 1.49 13.49
CA MET A 703 30.18 0.09 13.12
C MET A 703 29.33 -0.03 11.86
N ASN A 704 28.30 0.81 11.73
CA ASN A 704 27.45 0.88 10.55
C ASN A 704 27.09 2.33 10.21
N TYR A 705 27.10 2.68 8.93
CA TYR A 705 26.67 3.99 8.45
C TYR A 705 25.78 3.82 7.22
N PHE A 706 24.52 4.23 7.34
CA PHE A 706 23.51 4.10 6.29
C PHE A 706 23.32 5.41 5.51
N HIS A 707 23.38 5.37 4.19
CA HIS A 707 23.22 6.55 3.33
C HIS A 707 21.89 6.51 2.57
N HIS A 708 20.82 7.05 3.17
CA HIS A 708 19.45 7.02 2.63
C HIS A 708 18.86 8.42 2.36
N SER A 709 19.71 9.42 2.20
CA SER A 709 19.34 10.80 1.89
C SER A 709 19.02 11.06 0.43
N LYS A 710 19.29 10.11 -0.46
CA LYS A 710 19.04 10.28 -1.90
C LYS A 710 17.55 10.27 -2.19
N ILE A 711 17.06 11.35 -2.81
CA ILE A 711 15.70 11.45 -3.34
C ILE A 711 15.72 11.07 -4.83
N PHE A 712 14.77 10.25 -5.25
CA PHE A 712 14.62 9.86 -6.65
C PHE A 712 13.55 10.70 -7.35
N PRO A 713 13.57 10.80 -8.70
CA PRO A 713 12.64 11.65 -9.46
C PRO A 713 11.15 11.40 -9.17
N GLU A 714 10.77 10.18 -8.77
CA GLU A 714 9.40 9.81 -8.43
C GLU A 714 8.87 10.48 -7.16
N SER A 715 9.78 10.98 -6.35
CA SER A 715 9.53 11.54 -5.03
C SER A 715 9.69 13.06 -5.03
N ILE A 716 10.10 13.62 -6.17
CA ILE A 716 10.08 15.04 -6.47
C ILE A 716 8.75 15.34 -7.20
N PRO A 717 7.90 16.23 -6.66
CA PRO A 717 6.68 16.61 -7.35
C PRO A 717 7.00 17.32 -8.68
N CYS A 718 6.34 16.93 -9.76
CA CYS A 718 6.54 17.47 -11.10
C CYS A 718 5.29 18.21 -11.60
N LYS A 719 5.51 19.22 -12.46
CA LYS A 719 4.40 19.84 -13.19
C LYS A 719 3.73 18.84 -14.10
N PHE A 720 2.40 18.82 -14.06
CA PHE A 720 1.64 17.92 -14.91
C PHE A 720 1.60 18.45 -16.35
N ASP A 721 2.00 17.60 -17.29
CA ASP A 721 1.95 17.87 -18.72
C ASP A 721 0.98 16.87 -19.37
N TYR A 722 -0.13 17.40 -19.88
CA TYR A 722 -1.19 16.59 -20.48
C TYR A 722 -0.70 15.84 -21.72
N VAL A 723 0.26 16.38 -22.47
CA VAL A 723 0.80 15.75 -23.70
C VAL A 723 1.53 14.45 -23.37
N HIS A 724 2.23 14.42 -22.23
CA HIS A 724 3.02 13.26 -21.79
C HIS A 724 2.37 12.53 -20.60
N LYS A 725 1.04 12.61 -20.47
CA LYS A 725 0.31 12.05 -19.33
C LYS A 725 0.60 10.56 -19.12
N ASP A 726 0.68 9.76 -20.19
CA ASP A 726 0.80 8.30 -20.06
C ASP A 726 2.16 7.91 -19.48
N LEU A 727 3.23 8.66 -19.83
CA LEU A 727 4.56 8.52 -19.25
C LEU A 727 4.54 8.86 -17.75
N LEU A 728 3.92 9.99 -17.37
CA LEU A 728 3.77 10.39 -15.98
C LEU A 728 2.96 9.35 -15.18
N MET A 729 1.86 8.86 -15.75
CA MET A 729 1.03 7.84 -15.10
C MET A 729 1.77 6.52 -14.92
N GLN A 730 2.53 6.08 -15.92
CA GLN A 730 3.37 4.88 -15.81
C GLN A 730 4.41 5.01 -14.69
N GLN A 731 4.96 6.21 -14.50
CA GLN A 731 5.98 6.48 -13.48
C GLN A 731 5.42 6.46 -12.05
N TYR A 732 4.26 7.07 -11.83
CA TYR A 732 3.69 7.23 -10.48
C TYR A 732 2.69 6.13 -10.08
N ASN A 733 2.33 5.23 -10.99
CA ASN A 733 1.59 4.00 -10.69
C ASN A 733 2.52 2.85 -10.25
N LEU A 734 1.92 1.73 -9.84
CA LEU A 734 2.65 0.48 -9.67
C LEU A 734 2.93 -0.15 -11.04
N HIS A 735 4.01 -0.93 -11.18
CA HIS A 735 4.28 -1.64 -12.42
C HIS A 735 3.18 -2.67 -12.71
N ALA A 736 2.77 -2.78 -13.97
CA ALA A 736 1.75 -3.73 -14.37
C ALA A 736 2.22 -5.18 -14.18
N ALA A 737 1.26 -6.07 -13.92
CA ALA A 737 1.50 -7.52 -13.87
C ALA A 737 1.81 -8.08 -15.27
N VAL A 738 1.30 -7.46 -16.33
CA VAL A 738 1.49 -7.86 -17.72
C VAL A 738 2.07 -6.68 -18.49
N HIS A 739 3.08 -6.95 -19.31
CA HIS A 739 3.71 -5.95 -20.16
C HIS A 739 2.76 -5.63 -21.32
N GLN A 740 2.34 -4.37 -21.39
CA GLN A 740 1.68 -3.82 -22.55
C GLN A 740 2.71 -2.99 -23.31
N PRO A 741 3.03 -3.33 -24.58
CA PRO A 741 3.89 -2.49 -25.40
C PRO A 741 3.24 -1.12 -25.55
N VAL A 742 3.88 -0.07 -25.04
CA VAL A 742 3.38 1.30 -25.20
C VAL A 742 3.76 1.75 -26.62
N GLU A 743 2.77 2.00 -27.47
CA GLU A 743 2.96 2.46 -28.85
C GLU A 743 3.54 3.88 -28.91
N ALA A 744 3.38 4.67 -27.86
CA ALA A 744 3.88 6.04 -27.78
C ALA A 744 5.34 6.09 -27.31
N ARG A 745 6.28 6.11 -28.27
CA ARG A 745 7.63 6.60 -28.01
C ARG A 745 7.55 8.10 -27.76
N THR A 746 7.85 8.52 -26.53
CA THR A 746 8.11 9.92 -26.21
C THR A 746 9.62 10.06 -26.01
N ASP A 747 10.25 11.04 -26.67
CA ASP A 747 11.69 11.28 -26.57
C ASP A 747 12.08 11.96 -25.24
N LYS A 748 11.10 12.37 -24.42
CA LYS A 748 11.31 13.01 -23.13
C LYS A 748 11.55 11.98 -22.02
N ASN A 749 12.57 12.24 -21.21
CA ASN A 749 12.84 11.54 -19.96
C ASN A 749 12.05 12.19 -18.81
N ILE A 750 11.82 11.44 -17.72
CA ILE A 750 11.20 11.99 -16.49
C ILE A 750 11.99 13.17 -15.92
N ASN A 751 13.30 13.20 -16.14
CA ASN A 751 14.17 14.30 -15.69
C ASN A 751 13.96 15.60 -16.48
N ASP A 752 13.30 15.54 -17.65
CA ASP A 752 13.03 16.71 -18.49
C ASP A 752 11.77 17.48 -18.05
N PHE A 753 10.99 16.91 -17.11
CA PHE A 753 9.81 17.57 -16.56
C PHE A 753 10.22 18.61 -15.53
N LYS A 754 9.61 19.80 -15.64
CA LYS A 754 9.85 20.88 -14.69
C LYS A 754 9.41 20.44 -13.29
N SER A 755 10.36 20.43 -12.34
CA SER A 755 10.06 20.26 -10.92
C SER A 755 9.03 21.30 -10.48
N ALA A 756 8.03 20.88 -9.73
CA ALA A 756 7.06 21.79 -9.12
C ALA A 756 7.65 22.52 -7.91
N ASN A 757 8.71 21.97 -7.31
CA ASN A 757 9.47 22.61 -6.24
C ASN A 757 10.81 23.06 -6.82
N GLY A 758 11.00 24.37 -6.95
CA GLY A 758 12.31 24.95 -7.33
C GLY A 758 13.38 24.85 -6.24
N LEU A 759 13.08 24.20 -5.12
CA LEU A 759 13.95 24.08 -3.95
C LEU A 759 14.69 22.73 -3.94
N GLY A 760 15.95 22.78 -3.54
CA GLY A 760 16.72 21.64 -3.04
C GLY A 760 16.15 21.01 -1.77
N TYR A 761 16.82 19.97 -1.28
CA TYR A 761 16.49 19.28 -0.04
C TYR A 761 17.70 19.25 0.90
N TYR A 762 17.49 18.93 2.17
CA TYR A 762 18.59 18.75 3.12
C TYR A 762 18.89 17.28 3.32
N GLU A 763 20.16 16.94 3.37
CA GLU A 763 20.59 15.71 4.01
C GLU A 763 20.85 16.00 5.49
N VAL A 764 20.24 15.19 6.36
CA VAL A 764 20.41 15.28 7.81
C VAL A 764 21.01 13.97 8.31
N THR A 765 22.13 14.05 9.02
CA THR A 765 22.77 12.89 9.66
C THR A 765 22.26 12.74 11.09
N VAL A 766 21.64 11.60 11.36
CA VAL A 766 21.19 11.20 12.70
C VAL A 766 22.16 10.16 13.24
N LEU A 767 22.87 10.51 14.32
CA LEU A 767 23.77 9.63 15.04
C LEU A 767 23.02 8.90 16.16
N GLY A 768 23.24 7.60 16.30
CA GLY A 768 22.73 6.79 17.40
C GLY A 768 23.30 7.23 18.74
N ILE A 769 22.56 7.04 19.83
CA ILE A 769 22.96 7.45 21.19
C ILE A 769 24.27 6.77 21.63
N ASN A 770 24.54 5.56 21.15
CA ASN A 770 25.78 4.82 21.45
C ASN A 770 26.98 5.25 20.58
N HIS A 771 26.77 6.18 19.64
CA HIS A 771 27.77 6.68 18.70
C HIS A 771 28.45 5.61 17.83
N ASP A 772 27.81 4.46 17.64
CA ASP A 772 28.28 3.32 16.86
C ASP A 772 27.59 3.19 15.50
N VAL A 773 26.40 3.80 15.34
CA VAL A 773 25.60 3.74 14.12
C VAL A 773 25.11 5.14 13.74
N ALA A 774 25.14 5.48 12.45
CA ALA A 774 24.54 6.70 11.92
C ALA A 774 23.71 6.44 10.67
N ILE A 775 22.80 7.37 10.35
CA ILE A 775 22.05 7.38 9.10
C ILE A 775 21.93 8.79 8.52
N ASP A 776 22.15 8.91 7.22
CA ASP A 776 21.78 10.10 6.45
C ASP A 776 20.36 9.94 5.92
N VAL A 777 19.51 10.93 6.19
CA VAL A 777 18.11 10.96 5.76
C VAL A 777 17.80 12.25 5.00
N ALA A 778 16.79 12.20 4.13
CA ALA A 778 16.35 13.35 3.37
C ALA A 778 15.34 14.18 4.15
N PHE A 779 15.51 15.49 4.22
CA PHE A 779 14.52 16.43 4.73
C PHE A 779 14.10 17.38 3.60
N LEU A 780 12.83 17.27 3.20
CA LEU A 780 12.24 18.11 2.16
C LEU A 780 11.57 19.34 2.81
N PRO A 781 12.09 20.56 2.61
CA PRO A 781 11.37 21.76 3.01
C PRO A 781 10.16 21.91 2.09
N LEU A 782 8.96 21.62 2.59
CA LEU A 782 7.72 21.61 1.80
C LEU A 782 7.17 23.03 1.52
N PHE A 783 8.05 23.94 1.10
CA PHE A 783 7.68 25.32 0.78
C PHE A 783 7.69 25.50 -0.74
N CYS A 784 6.51 25.75 -1.31
CA CYS A 784 6.39 26.23 -2.68
C CYS A 784 5.60 27.54 -2.67
N PRO A 785 6.27 28.70 -2.79
CA PRO A 785 5.61 30.01 -2.87
C PRO A 785 4.58 30.08 -4.00
N ASP A 786 4.85 29.37 -5.10
CA ASP A 786 3.98 29.32 -6.28
C ASP A 786 2.74 28.42 -6.07
N HIS A 787 2.77 27.50 -5.09
CA HIS A 787 1.71 26.51 -4.82
C HIS A 787 1.45 26.32 -3.31
N PRO A 788 0.97 27.36 -2.60
CA PRO A 788 0.66 27.28 -1.15
C PRO A 788 -0.43 26.24 -0.82
N HIS A 789 -1.19 25.80 -1.83
CA HIS A 789 -2.27 24.83 -1.69
C HIS A 789 -1.81 23.36 -1.59
N LEU A 790 -0.57 23.02 -1.96
CA LEU A 790 -0.09 21.63 -1.98
C LEU A 790 0.27 21.09 -0.58
N PHE A 791 0.64 21.98 0.34
CA PHE A 791 0.99 21.62 1.70
C PHE A 791 0.37 22.66 2.62
N GLN A 792 -0.77 22.33 3.23
CA GLN A 792 -1.47 23.23 4.17
C GLN A 792 -0.46 23.77 5.19
N LEU A 793 -0.30 25.09 5.19
CA LEU A 793 0.35 25.81 6.26
C LEU A 793 -0.77 26.25 7.20
N GLU A 794 -0.95 25.53 8.31
CA GLU A 794 -1.77 26.04 9.40
C GLU A 794 -1.03 27.21 10.04
N ASP A 795 -1.79 28.27 10.33
CA ASP A 795 -1.36 29.46 11.02
C ASP A 795 -1.12 29.11 12.50
N ILE A 796 0.06 28.56 12.81
CA ILE A 796 0.44 28.17 14.18
C ILE A 796 0.98 29.41 14.89
N GLN A 797 0.08 30.20 15.48
CA GLN A 797 0.44 31.09 16.58
C GLN A 797 0.72 30.29 17.86
N ASN A 798 1.81 29.50 17.91
CA ASN A 798 2.46 29.05 19.16
C ASN A 798 3.85 28.43 18.88
N ASP A 799 4.86 29.00 19.56
CA ASP A 799 6.23 28.52 19.81
C ASP A 799 7.23 28.37 18.63
N THR A 800 7.69 29.55 18.25
CA THR A 800 9.05 29.98 17.87
C THR A 800 10.19 28.95 18.03
N LEU A 801 10.99 28.81 16.97
CA LEU A 801 12.25 28.05 16.82
C LEU A 801 12.17 26.51 16.73
N LEU A 802 11.22 25.83 17.39
CA LEU A 802 11.08 24.35 17.27
C LEU A 802 10.07 23.89 16.22
N SER A 803 9.14 24.77 15.85
CA SER A 803 8.30 24.60 14.67
C SER A 803 9.16 24.39 13.41
N CYS A 804 10.45 24.75 13.48
CA CYS A 804 11.31 24.83 12.33
C CYS A 804 11.74 23.48 11.69
N MET A 805 11.78 22.41 12.46
CA MET A 805 12.04 21.06 11.91
C MET A 805 10.80 20.17 11.93
N SER A 806 9.66 20.80 12.22
CA SER A 806 8.33 20.23 12.11
C SER A 806 7.56 20.77 10.90
N CYS A 807 7.83 22.01 10.43
CA CYS A 807 7.47 22.68 9.16
C CYS A 807 7.97 24.18 9.13
N ILE A 808 9.10 24.51 8.46
CA ILE A 808 9.68 25.84 8.04
C ILE A 808 9.15 26.71 6.93
N SER A 809 8.13 27.54 7.19
CA SER A 809 8.30 28.99 7.02
C SER A 809 7.25 29.77 7.81
N ALA A 810 7.70 30.79 8.52
CA ALA A 810 7.08 32.10 8.55
C ALA A 810 8.14 33.14 8.92
N CYS A 811 8.75 33.75 7.91
CA CYS A 811 9.22 35.12 8.01
C CYS A 811 8.91 35.84 6.69
N GLN A 812 7.81 36.60 6.68
CA GLN A 812 7.67 37.84 5.92
C GLN A 812 6.39 38.56 6.37
N GLN A 813 6.47 39.20 7.53
CA GLN A 813 5.75 40.46 7.74
C GLN A 813 6.77 41.45 8.29
N ASN A 814 7.52 42.07 7.37
CA ASN A 814 8.10 43.41 7.48
C ASN A 814 9.04 43.70 6.29
N ALA A 815 8.50 43.65 5.07
CA ALA A 815 9.14 44.27 3.90
C ALA A 815 8.11 44.69 2.84
N ALA A 816 6.91 45.11 3.26
CA ALA A 816 6.01 45.83 2.36
C ALA A 816 6.44 47.30 2.27
N SER A 817 7.58 47.57 1.61
CA SER A 817 7.89 48.90 1.05
C SER A 817 9.12 48.95 0.15
N THR A 818 9.46 47.91 -0.62
CA THR A 818 10.35 48.13 -1.78
C THR A 818 10.17 47.03 -2.83
N GLY A 819 9.73 47.41 -4.03
CA GLY A 819 9.48 46.50 -5.16
C GLY A 819 10.77 45.97 -5.80
N ARG A 820 11.44 45.02 -5.13
CA ARG A 820 12.49 44.19 -5.74
C ARG A 820 12.19 42.72 -5.44
N LEU A 821 12.01 41.93 -6.50
CA LEU A 821 12.02 40.47 -6.45
C LEU A 821 13.36 40.03 -5.85
N CYS A 822 13.33 39.50 -4.63
CA CYS A 822 14.51 38.93 -3.98
C CYS A 822 14.62 37.47 -4.44
N GLU A 823 15.36 37.25 -5.53
CA GLU A 823 16.00 35.95 -5.75
C GLU A 823 17.06 35.78 -4.65
N THR A 824 17.12 34.59 -4.02
CA THR A 824 18.11 34.07 -3.03
C THR A 824 17.64 33.98 -1.56
N PHE A 825 17.31 32.73 -1.18
CA PHE A 825 17.40 32.01 0.12
C PHE A 825 17.66 32.72 1.46
N PRO A 826 16.62 32.95 2.28
CA PRO A 826 16.72 33.08 3.75
C PRO A 826 16.51 31.76 4.52
N LEU A 827 15.89 30.75 3.90
CA LEU A 827 15.45 29.51 4.57
C LEU A 827 16.59 28.51 4.85
N SER A 828 17.71 28.59 4.13
CA SER A 828 18.85 27.66 4.32
C SER A 828 19.59 27.91 5.61
N ASP A 829 19.87 29.18 5.91
CA ASP A 829 20.55 29.56 7.15
C ASP A 829 19.69 29.23 8.38
N GLU A 830 18.36 29.39 8.31
CA GLU A 830 17.45 29.07 9.42
C GLU A 830 17.42 27.58 9.77
N ILE A 831 17.34 26.70 8.76
CA ILE A 831 17.32 25.24 8.96
C ILE A 831 18.66 24.76 9.52
N VAL A 832 19.77 25.28 8.99
CA VAL A 832 21.10 24.96 9.48
C VAL A 832 21.30 25.49 10.90
N GLN A 833 20.78 26.67 11.22
CA GLN A 833 20.79 27.22 12.58
C GLN A 833 19.96 26.39 13.56
N ALA A 834 18.78 25.92 13.17
CA ALA A 834 17.96 25.03 14.00
C ALA A 834 18.67 23.70 14.30
N ALA A 835 19.43 23.15 13.33
CA ALA A 835 20.26 21.98 13.56
C ALA A 835 21.39 22.25 14.57
N LYS A 836 22.06 23.41 14.47
CA LYS A 836 23.08 23.86 15.46
C LYS A 836 22.51 23.95 16.87
N GLU A 837 21.29 24.43 17.03
CA GLU A 837 20.62 24.52 18.35
C GLU A 837 20.29 23.14 18.96
N LEU A 838 20.27 22.09 18.15
CA LEU A 838 20.09 20.70 18.59
C LEU A 838 21.40 19.96 18.84
N ASP A 839 22.54 20.61 18.66
CA ASP A 839 23.84 19.98 18.86
C ASP A 839 23.96 19.39 20.28
N GLY A 840 24.48 18.16 20.35
CA GLY A 840 24.63 17.39 21.60
C GLY A 840 23.32 16.97 22.29
N LYS A 841 22.14 17.30 21.75
CA LYS A 841 20.85 16.97 22.39
C LYS A 841 20.29 15.66 21.86
N HIS A 842 19.70 14.88 22.76
CA HIS A 842 18.90 13.73 22.37
C HIS A 842 17.58 14.20 21.77
N VAL A 843 17.22 13.61 20.64
CA VAL A 843 15.97 13.88 19.93
C VAL A 843 15.32 12.59 19.49
N ILE A 844 14.02 12.67 19.20
CA ILE A 844 13.26 11.58 18.58
C ILE A 844 12.93 12.02 17.15
N CYS A 845 13.44 11.28 16.17
CA CYS A 845 13.21 11.49 14.75
C CYS A 845 12.12 10.54 14.27
N ILE A 846 11.09 11.08 13.63
CA ILE A 846 10.10 10.31 12.88
C ILE A 846 10.58 10.18 11.44
N LEU A 847 10.80 8.94 11.01
CA LEU A 847 11.31 8.62 9.68
C LEU A 847 10.24 7.92 8.85
N ASP A 848 10.06 8.39 7.62
CA ASP A 848 9.17 7.81 6.62
C ASP A 848 10.00 7.10 5.56
N MET A 849 9.82 5.78 5.45
CA MET A 849 10.60 4.91 4.60
C MET A 849 9.75 4.41 3.43
N CYS A 850 10.33 4.42 2.22
CA CYS A 850 9.66 3.88 1.04
C CYS A 850 10.64 3.17 0.10
N HIS A 851 10.29 1.98 -0.35
CA HIS A 851 11.09 1.20 -1.32
C HIS A 851 10.57 1.43 -2.74
N LEU A 852 11.22 2.28 -3.55
CA LEU A 852 10.76 2.60 -4.91
C LEU A 852 11.00 1.50 -5.95
N GLY A 853 11.54 0.37 -5.53
CA GLY A 853 11.79 -0.77 -6.41
C GLY A 853 13.27 -0.87 -6.76
N ASP A 854 13.66 -2.04 -7.25
CA ASP A 854 15.06 -2.39 -7.46
C ASP A 854 15.85 -2.29 -6.14
N ASP A 855 16.82 -1.39 -6.05
CA ASP A 855 17.64 -1.13 -4.85
C ASP A 855 17.46 0.32 -4.35
N LYS A 856 16.36 0.95 -4.76
CA LYS A 856 16.05 2.34 -4.46
C LYS A 856 15.19 2.41 -3.21
N VAL A 857 15.76 2.92 -2.14
CA VAL A 857 15.08 3.16 -0.87
C VAL A 857 15.31 4.60 -0.47
N GLU A 858 14.23 5.25 -0.04
CA GLU A 858 14.24 6.61 0.47
C GLU A 858 13.86 6.60 1.94
N VAL A 859 14.53 7.42 2.72
CA VAL A 859 14.18 7.67 4.12
C VAL A 859 14.06 9.17 4.32
N PHE A 860 12.85 9.62 4.61
CA PHE A 860 12.53 11.01 4.85
C PHE A 860 12.44 11.30 6.34
N LEU A 861 13.06 12.38 6.78
CA LEU A 861 12.81 12.95 8.09
C LEU A 861 11.48 13.70 8.06
N SER A 862 10.50 13.19 8.80
CA SER A 862 9.13 13.71 8.85
C SER A 862 8.94 14.73 9.97
N LYS A 863 9.52 14.45 11.15
CA LYS A 863 9.44 15.33 12.32
C LYS A 863 10.54 15.03 13.32
N ILE A 864 10.95 16.04 14.08
CA ILE A 864 11.85 15.91 15.23
C ILE A 864 11.13 16.37 16.51
N TYR A 865 11.22 15.56 17.57
CA TYR A 865 10.81 15.96 18.92
C TYR A 865 12.04 16.11 19.81
N LYS A 866 12.11 17.20 20.57
CA LYS A 866 13.08 17.33 21.67
C LYS A 866 12.70 16.35 22.78
N THR A 867 13.66 15.59 23.30
CA THR A 867 13.43 14.90 24.57
C THR A 867 13.52 15.92 25.68
N VAL A 868 12.46 16.09 26.46
CA VAL A 868 12.54 16.87 27.69
C VAL A 868 13.49 16.12 28.61
N GLU A 869 14.57 16.74 29.07
CA GLU A 869 15.39 16.15 30.12
C GLU A 869 14.46 15.81 31.29
N PRO A 870 14.48 14.59 31.83
CA PRO A 870 13.83 14.36 33.10
C PRO A 870 14.54 15.29 34.09
N VAL A 871 13.85 16.36 34.49
CA VAL A 871 14.24 17.11 35.68
C VAL A 871 14.40 16.06 36.76
N PHE A 872 15.63 15.83 37.20
CA PHE A 872 15.95 14.96 38.33
C PHE A 872 15.36 15.60 39.59
N SER A 873 14.03 15.61 39.73
CA SER A 873 13.34 16.03 40.94
C SER A 873 13.17 14.79 41.82
N THR A 874 14.20 14.50 42.60
CA THR A 874 14.11 14.16 44.04
C THR A 874 13.21 12.99 44.49
N VAL A 875 12.74 12.10 43.62
CA VAL A 875 11.97 10.90 44.05
C VAL A 875 12.84 9.63 44.10
N MET A 876 13.98 9.61 43.41
CA MET A 876 14.91 8.46 43.42
C MET A 876 15.81 8.37 44.67
N PHE A 877 15.92 9.44 45.46
CA PHE A 877 16.69 9.40 46.71
C PHE A 877 15.97 8.70 47.88
N THR A 878 14.67 8.42 47.75
CA THR A 878 13.90 7.76 48.81
C THR A 878 13.85 6.24 48.66
N LEU A 879 14.21 5.70 47.47
CA LEU A 879 14.29 4.24 47.26
C LEU A 879 15.67 3.65 47.62
N PHE A 880 16.74 4.44 47.62
CA PHE A 880 18.09 3.96 47.94
C PHE A 880 18.45 3.96 49.45
N LYS A 881 17.51 4.29 50.34
CA LYS A 881 17.68 4.20 51.81
C LYS A 881 16.88 3.06 52.47
N LYS A 882 16.27 2.17 51.68
CA LYS A 882 15.50 1.01 52.17
C LYS A 882 15.88 -0.32 51.50
N LEU A 883 17.12 -0.44 51.04
CA LEU A 883 17.77 -1.70 50.71
C LEU A 883 19.02 -1.88 51.59
#